data_AF-L8JHF4-F1
#
_entry.id   AF-L8JHF4-F1
#
_cell.length_a   1.000
_cell.length_b   1.000
_cell.length_c   1.000
_cell.angle_alpha   90.00
_cell.angle_beta   90.00
_cell.angle_gamma   90.00
#
_symmetry.space_group_name_H-M   'P 1'
#
loop_
_entity.id
_entity.type
_entity.pdbx_description
1 polymer ?
#
loop_
_entity_poly.entity_id
_entity_poly.type
_entity_poly.pdbx_seq_one_letter_code
_entity_poly.pdbx_strand_id
1 'polypeptide(L)'
;MPFMISNQLMKQLVKDEPMTQSKHGKMMKNAFRLSTLTVSCLLAFNAHAAMDCSTIDAWDSSKAYTSGSQVQEGNKVYKANWWSKGNNPATHSGPHQEWIFIDDCGTGGSNLPPTVDLNLSVSTVDIGGTVTFTSAAADKDGKVAKVDFLVNGALVGTAASAPYTLTYTASQGGTLKVVARATDDKGATTNSTAVLLTVNGGTVVKNCRPDGLYQTEGVNVPYCSIYDEDGREIMGADHPRRVIGYFTSWRAGDDPQSSYLVSDIPWEQLTHINYAFVSIGADGKVNIGNINDPKNPAVGMEWNGVEIDPALGFKGHFGALATAKAKHGVKTLISIGGWAETGGHFGADGNRVADGGFYTMTTNADGSINHAGIQKFVDSAVEMMRKYKFDGLDIDYEYPTSMSGAGNPDDKAFAEPRRPHLMKSYHELMRVLREKLDHASAQDGIHYMLTIAAPSSGYLLRGMETMDVTKYLDYVNIMSYDLHGAWNEHVGHNAALYDTGKDSELAMWNVYGTPQYGGIGYLNTDWAYHYFRGSMPAGRINIGVPYYTRGWQGVSGGENGLWGKAPLPNQSQCPPGTGEGQKNNCGFGAMGIDNLWHDKNAAGDEMGAGSNPMWHAMNLAQGIYGSYTAAYGLDPAKAPLTGTYARHYDSVAVAPWLWNAEKKVFLSTEDKESINTKASYVIDKEIGGIMFWELAGDYNCYVMDANGNRTTVDLTEKACQSGNGEYHMGNTMTKAIYDKFKSATPYGNKIATTALPTEALDIKVAVSGFKVGDQNYPINPKLTFTNNTGQTLPGGTEFQFDIPVSTPDNAKDQSGAGLKVIASGHTKANNIGGLDGVMHRVAFTLPNWKSLPAGGTYELDMVYYLPISGPANYTVNVNGRDYALKFEQPDLPLGNLQQ
;
A
#
# COMPACT_ATOMS: atom_id res chain seq x y z
N MET A 1 -12.34 -58.06 -6.86
CA MET A 1 -11.23 -59.03 -7.02
C MET A 1 -10.66 -58.88 -8.43
N PRO A 2 -9.35 -59.02 -8.63
CA PRO A 2 -8.59 -58.29 -9.66
C PRO A 2 -8.81 -58.86 -11.07
N PHE A 3 -8.74 -58.02 -12.12
CA PHE A 3 -7.97 -58.22 -13.36
C PHE A 3 -8.38 -57.25 -14.49
N MET A 4 -7.38 -56.94 -15.31
CA MET A 4 -7.40 -56.67 -16.77
C MET A 4 -7.27 -55.25 -17.33
N ILE A 5 -6.37 -55.25 -18.32
CA ILE A 5 -5.81 -54.21 -19.17
C ILE A 5 -6.55 -54.26 -20.53
N SER A 6 -6.66 -53.12 -21.22
CA SER A 6 -6.30 -52.92 -22.65
C SER A 6 -7.39 -52.33 -23.59
N ASN A 7 -7.04 -51.14 -24.11
CA ASN A 7 -7.14 -50.62 -25.48
C ASN A 7 -8.40 -50.80 -26.37
N GLN A 8 -8.85 -49.67 -26.92
CA GLN A 8 -8.95 -49.51 -28.38
C GLN A 8 -8.77 -48.05 -28.84
N LEU A 9 -7.87 -47.85 -29.80
CA LEU A 9 -7.68 -46.66 -30.64
C LEU A 9 -8.58 -46.74 -31.89
N MET A 10 -9.05 -45.60 -32.42
CA MET A 10 -8.67 -45.13 -33.78
C MET A 10 -9.19 -43.72 -34.14
N LYS A 11 -8.38 -43.02 -34.95
CA LYS A 11 -8.56 -41.69 -35.58
C LYS A 11 -9.50 -41.75 -36.80
N GLN A 12 -10.07 -40.61 -37.25
CA GLN A 12 -9.73 -39.85 -38.49
C GLN A 12 -10.88 -38.94 -39.06
N LEU A 13 -10.62 -37.63 -39.14
CA LEU A 13 -10.76 -36.64 -40.26
C LEU A 13 -12.02 -36.52 -41.20
N VAL A 14 -12.56 -35.28 -41.22
CA VAL A 14 -13.05 -34.35 -42.31
C VAL A 14 -14.23 -34.73 -43.26
N LYS A 15 -15.28 -33.87 -43.34
CA LYS A 15 -15.68 -33.00 -44.50
C LYS A 15 -17.18 -32.60 -44.59
N ASP A 16 -17.36 -31.33 -44.98
CA ASP A 16 -18.36 -30.71 -45.88
C ASP A 16 -19.73 -30.14 -45.39
N GLU A 17 -19.87 -28.83 -45.69
CA GLU A 17 -21.02 -27.89 -45.86
C GLU A 17 -22.17 -28.40 -46.81
N PRO A 18 -23.30 -27.68 -47.15
CA PRO A 18 -23.51 -26.21 -47.26
C PRO A 18 -24.93 -25.56 -47.08
N MET A 19 -24.93 -24.21 -47.12
CA MET A 19 -25.86 -23.22 -47.73
C MET A 19 -27.39 -23.13 -47.45
N THR A 20 -27.86 -21.89 -47.21
CA THR A 20 -28.88 -21.12 -48.02
C THR A 20 -29.00 -19.68 -47.47
N GLN A 21 -28.62 -18.60 -48.19
CA GLN A 21 -29.41 -17.70 -49.08
C GLN A 21 -30.79 -17.28 -48.50
N SER A 22 -31.33 -16.04 -48.56
CA SER A 22 -31.09 -14.82 -49.35
C SER A 22 -32.16 -13.75 -49.00
N LYS A 23 -31.86 -12.44 -49.22
CA LYS A 23 -32.70 -11.31 -49.78
C LYS A 23 -32.56 -10.01 -48.96
N HIS A 24 -31.93 -8.93 -49.44
CA HIS A 24 -32.17 -7.98 -50.55
C HIS A 24 -33.16 -6.83 -50.28
N GLY A 25 -32.64 -5.59 -50.40
CA GLY A 25 -33.34 -4.33 -50.77
C GLY A 25 -33.57 -3.37 -49.60
N LYS A 26 -33.22 -2.07 -49.63
CA LYS A 26 -32.90 -1.12 -50.70
C LYS A 26 -32.00 0.01 -50.21
N MET A 27 -31.13 0.47 -51.10
CA MET A 27 -30.33 1.70 -51.04
C MET A 27 -31.19 2.97 -51.02
N MET A 28 -30.75 3.97 -50.25
CA MET A 28 -30.70 5.36 -50.70
C MET A 28 -29.34 5.97 -50.33
N LYS A 29 -28.64 6.46 -51.36
CA LYS A 29 -27.34 7.14 -51.28
C LYS A 29 -27.57 8.61 -50.91
N ASN A 30 -26.70 9.15 -50.07
CA ASN A 30 -26.05 10.44 -50.30
C ASN A 30 -24.67 10.44 -49.65
N ALA A 31 -23.67 10.74 -50.46
CA ALA A 31 -22.25 10.64 -50.16
C ALA A 31 -21.69 11.97 -49.64
N PHE A 32 -20.75 11.95 -48.70
CA PHE A 32 -19.37 12.39 -48.94
C PHE A 32 -18.44 12.22 -47.71
N ARG A 33 -17.31 11.54 -47.98
CA ARG A 33 -15.95 11.63 -47.39
C ARG A 33 -15.71 11.24 -45.92
N LEU A 34 -15.27 10.00 -45.74
CA LEU A 34 -14.39 9.55 -44.65
C LEU A 34 -13.07 9.04 -45.25
N SER A 35 -11.94 9.57 -44.81
CA SER A 35 -10.60 9.06 -45.13
C SER A 35 -10.23 7.93 -44.18
N THR A 36 -9.91 6.79 -44.77
CA THR A 36 -9.44 5.53 -44.18
C THR A 36 -8.13 5.68 -43.42
N LEU A 37 -8.12 5.35 -42.12
CA LEU A 37 -6.93 4.89 -41.38
C LEU A 37 -6.93 3.36 -41.42
N THR A 38 -5.92 2.81 -42.09
CA THR A 38 -5.69 1.38 -42.24
C THR A 38 -5.17 0.77 -40.95
N VAL A 39 -5.92 -0.23 -40.46
CA VAL A 39 -5.44 -1.30 -39.59
C VAL A 39 -4.31 -2.04 -40.31
N SER A 40 -3.17 -2.24 -39.66
CA SER A 40 -2.16 -3.19 -40.10
C SER A 40 -1.55 -3.89 -38.88
N CYS A 41 -1.87 -5.18 -38.83
CA CYS A 41 -1.27 -6.31 -38.11
C CYS A 41 -0.11 -6.06 -37.13
N LEU A 42 -0.37 -6.33 -35.85
CA LEU A 42 0.60 -6.99 -34.98
C LEU A 42 0.79 -8.44 -35.46
N LEU A 43 1.93 -8.70 -36.10
CA LEU A 43 2.54 -10.03 -36.18
C LEU A 43 3.93 -9.90 -35.55
N ALA A 44 4.05 -10.30 -34.28
CA ALA A 44 5.35 -10.54 -33.67
C ALA A 44 5.91 -11.84 -34.28
N PHE A 45 6.85 -11.69 -35.20
CA PHE A 45 7.70 -12.79 -35.63
C PHE A 45 8.67 -13.13 -34.49
N ASN A 46 8.60 -14.37 -33.98
CA ASN A 46 9.73 -14.96 -33.27
C ASN A 46 10.85 -15.22 -34.28
N ALA A 47 11.68 -14.21 -34.55
CA ALA A 47 12.95 -14.40 -35.23
C ALA A 47 13.91 -15.06 -34.24
N HIS A 48 14.18 -16.36 -34.43
CA HIS A 48 15.34 -16.98 -33.78
C HIS A 48 16.58 -16.32 -34.38
N ALA A 49 17.35 -15.61 -33.56
CA ALA A 49 18.60 -15.01 -34.00
C ALA A 49 19.64 -16.11 -34.26
N ALA A 50 20.22 -16.11 -35.46
CA ALA A 50 21.30 -17.02 -35.85
C ALA A 50 22.55 -16.83 -34.96
N MET A 51 23.30 -17.90 -34.71
CA MET A 51 24.49 -17.90 -33.84
C MET A 51 25.63 -17.04 -34.44
N ASP A 52 26.28 -16.22 -33.61
CA ASP A 52 27.52 -15.50 -33.97
C ASP A 52 28.70 -16.48 -33.96
N CYS A 53 29.19 -16.79 -35.15
CA CYS A 53 30.27 -17.73 -35.35
C CYS A 53 31.66 -17.10 -35.30
N SER A 54 31.81 -15.77 -35.17
CA SER A 54 33.09 -15.06 -35.39
C SER A 54 34.27 -15.56 -34.55
N THR A 55 34.02 -16.31 -33.48
CA THR A 55 35.02 -16.88 -32.56
C THR A 55 35.26 -18.39 -32.73
N ILE A 56 34.54 -19.06 -33.64
CA ILE A 56 34.68 -20.50 -33.91
C ILE A 56 35.63 -20.70 -35.09
N ASP A 57 36.64 -21.58 -34.95
CA ASP A 57 37.61 -21.81 -36.02
C ASP A 57 36.97 -22.46 -37.26
N ALA A 58 37.47 -22.14 -38.47
CA ALA A 58 37.13 -22.87 -39.69
C ALA A 58 37.65 -24.31 -39.64
N TRP A 59 36.91 -25.26 -40.21
CA TRP A 59 37.29 -26.66 -40.26
C TRP A 59 38.49 -26.86 -41.17
N ASP A 60 39.54 -27.44 -40.61
CA ASP A 60 40.75 -27.87 -41.31
C ASP A 60 40.83 -29.40 -41.36
N SER A 61 40.83 -29.94 -42.59
CA SER A 61 40.95 -31.38 -42.86
C SER A 61 42.22 -32.05 -42.30
N SER A 62 43.28 -31.29 -42.06
CA SER A 62 44.57 -31.78 -41.56
C SER A 62 44.67 -31.79 -40.03
N LYS A 63 43.71 -31.17 -39.34
CA LYS A 63 43.61 -31.09 -37.87
C LYS A 63 42.70 -32.20 -37.33
N ALA A 64 43.05 -32.76 -36.18
CA ALA A 64 42.19 -33.73 -35.48
C ALA A 64 41.31 -32.98 -34.46
N TYR A 65 40.04 -33.35 -34.39
CA TYR A 65 39.04 -32.79 -33.49
C TYR A 65 38.52 -33.87 -32.55
N THR A 66 38.33 -33.55 -31.28
CA THR A 66 37.76 -34.44 -30.26
C THR A 66 36.29 -34.09 -29.98
N SER A 67 35.57 -34.99 -29.31
CA SER A 67 34.15 -34.78 -28.94
C SER A 67 33.93 -33.41 -28.29
N GLY A 68 32.92 -32.68 -28.75
CA GLY A 68 32.58 -31.33 -28.29
C GLY A 68 33.27 -30.19 -29.04
N SER A 69 34.32 -30.46 -29.82
CA SER A 69 34.99 -29.44 -30.65
C SER A 69 34.00 -28.84 -31.65
N GLN A 70 33.97 -27.51 -31.77
CA GLN A 70 33.13 -26.80 -32.74
C GLN A 70 33.99 -26.22 -33.85
N VAL A 71 33.49 -26.30 -35.08
CA VAL A 71 34.14 -25.75 -36.27
C VAL A 71 33.11 -25.15 -37.20
N GLN A 72 33.54 -24.21 -38.04
CA GLN A 72 32.77 -23.69 -39.16
C GLN A 72 33.12 -24.41 -40.45
N GLU A 73 32.13 -24.80 -41.24
CA GLU A 73 32.31 -25.22 -42.63
C GLU A 73 31.24 -24.54 -43.48
N GLY A 74 31.65 -23.57 -44.31
CA GLY A 74 30.72 -22.62 -44.93
C GLY A 74 30.07 -21.70 -43.89
N ASN A 75 28.80 -21.32 -44.08
CA ASN A 75 28.04 -20.50 -43.13
C ASN A 75 27.33 -21.35 -42.06
N LYS A 76 27.96 -22.41 -41.56
CA LYS A 76 27.34 -23.38 -40.65
C LYS A 76 28.31 -23.83 -39.56
N VAL A 77 27.80 -24.00 -38.35
CA VAL A 77 28.56 -24.55 -37.21
C VAL A 77 28.23 -26.01 -37.01
N TYR A 78 29.28 -26.79 -36.81
CA TYR A 78 29.18 -28.22 -36.49
C TYR A 78 29.94 -28.52 -35.20
N LYS A 79 29.45 -29.52 -34.45
CA LYS A 79 30.11 -30.04 -33.25
C LYS A 79 30.52 -31.50 -33.48
N ALA A 80 31.76 -31.85 -33.15
CA ALA A 80 32.23 -33.22 -33.23
C ALA A 80 31.56 -34.10 -32.18
N ASN A 81 30.99 -35.24 -32.56
CA ASN A 81 30.44 -36.22 -31.64
C ASN A 81 31.55 -37.06 -30.99
N TRP A 82 32.62 -37.37 -31.71
CA TRP A 82 33.81 -38.10 -31.25
C TRP A 82 35.06 -37.71 -32.07
N TRP A 83 36.18 -38.41 -31.86
CA TRP A 83 37.43 -38.10 -32.55
C TRP A 83 37.30 -38.22 -34.07
N SER A 84 37.70 -37.17 -34.80
CA SER A 84 37.62 -37.11 -36.27
C SER A 84 38.76 -36.29 -36.86
N LYS A 85 39.32 -36.75 -37.99
CA LYS A 85 40.34 -36.05 -38.78
C LYS A 85 40.09 -36.31 -40.26
N GLY A 86 40.03 -35.26 -41.08
CA GLY A 86 39.82 -35.37 -42.53
C GLY A 86 38.37 -35.56 -42.99
N ASN A 87 37.44 -35.95 -42.10
CA ASN A 87 36.01 -36.10 -42.46
C ASN A 87 35.30 -34.74 -42.39
N ASN A 88 34.92 -34.20 -43.56
CA ASN A 88 34.30 -32.86 -43.69
C ASN A 88 32.91 -32.80 -43.00
N PRO A 89 32.68 -31.85 -42.06
CA PRO A 89 31.44 -31.70 -41.33
C PRO A 89 30.21 -31.48 -42.21
N ALA A 90 30.33 -30.79 -43.35
CA ALA A 90 29.20 -30.51 -44.22
C ALA A 90 28.64 -31.75 -44.92
N THR A 91 29.43 -32.81 -45.07
CA THR A 91 29.01 -34.06 -45.72
C THR A 91 28.95 -35.27 -44.78
N HIS A 92 29.43 -35.14 -43.53
CA HIS A 92 29.45 -36.19 -42.52
C HIS A 92 28.80 -35.72 -41.21
N SER A 93 27.63 -35.06 -41.33
CA SER A 93 26.82 -34.62 -40.18
C SER A 93 25.51 -35.40 -40.02
N GLY A 94 25.30 -35.94 -38.82
CA GLY A 94 24.05 -36.61 -38.44
C GLY A 94 24.12 -37.21 -37.04
N PRO A 95 23.00 -37.70 -36.49
CA PRO A 95 22.96 -38.24 -35.11
C PRO A 95 23.90 -39.42 -34.84
N HIS A 96 24.36 -40.09 -35.90
CA HIS A 96 25.29 -41.23 -35.85
C HIS A 96 26.54 -41.04 -36.72
N GLN A 97 26.90 -39.79 -37.04
CA GLN A 97 28.12 -39.46 -37.77
C GLN A 97 29.07 -38.64 -36.90
N GLU A 98 30.29 -38.43 -37.40
CA GLU A 98 31.38 -37.76 -36.68
C GLU A 98 31.02 -36.33 -36.25
N TRP A 99 30.13 -35.67 -36.99
CA TRP A 99 29.68 -34.30 -36.71
C TRP A 99 28.15 -34.23 -36.49
N ILE A 100 27.71 -33.22 -35.75
CA ILE A 100 26.29 -32.81 -35.69
C ILE A 100 26.18 -31.32 -36.03
N PHE A 101 25.21 -30.97 -36.87
CA PHE A 101 24.90 -29.57 -37.20
C PHE A 101 24.32 -28.87 -35.96
N ILE A 102 24.79 -27.66 -35.69
CA ILE A 102 24.34 -26.82 -34.57
C ILE A 102 23.41 -25.72 -35.09
N ASP A 103 23.92 -24.82 -35.92
CA ASP A 103 23.14 -23.69 -36.46
C ASP A 103 23.83 -23.07 -37.70
N ASP A 104 23.11 -22.21 -38.41
CA ASP A 104 23.64 -21.37 -39.49
C ASP A 104 24.31 -20.10 -38.92
N CYS A 105 25.42 -19.66 -39.53
CA CYS A 105 26.12 -18.42 -39.17
C CYS A 105 25.43 -17.21 -39.81
N GLY A 106 24.88 -16.32 -38.99
CA GLY A 106 24.27 -15.07 -39.46
C GLY A 106 25.31 -13.97 -39.70
N THR A 107 25.29 -13.31 -40.86
CA THR A 107 26.05 -12.07 -41.09
C THR A 107 25.38 -10.91 -40.37
N GLY A 108 25.53 -10.84 -39.05
CA GLY A 108 24.99 -9.78 -38.19
C GLY A 108 26.10 -8.86 -37.70
N GLY A 109 26.21 -7.67 -38.30
CA GLY A 109 26.67 -6.52 -37.53
C GLY A 109 25.51 -6.09 -36.61
N SER A 110 25.70 -6.19 -35.30
CA SER A 110 24.80 -5.62 -34.29
C SER A 110 24.51 -4.15 -34.63
N ASN A 111 23.25 -3.75 -34.71
CA ASN A 111 22.88 -2.33 -34.80
C ASN A 111 23.43 -1.61 -33.56
N LEU A 112 24.38 -0.69 -33.74
CA LEU A 112 24.90 0.06 -32.60
C LEU A 112 24.01 1.28 -32.38
N PRO A 113 23.60 1.55 -31.13
CA PRO A 113 22.77 2.72 -30.88
C PRO A 113 23.56 4.01 -31.14
N PRO A 114 22.90 5.09 -31.57
CA PRO A 114 23.58 6.34 -31.92
C PRO A 114 24.22 7.00 -30.69
N THR A 115 25.25 7.83 -30.88
CA THR A 115 25.73 8.75 -29.84
C THR A 115 24.90 10.03 -29.84
N VAL A 116 24.71 10.63 -28.67
CA VAL A 116 23.94 11.87 -28.51
C VAL A 116 24.50 12.73 -27.38
N ASP A 117 24.55 14.03 -27.61
CA ASP A 117 24.82 15.05 -26.60
C ASP A 117 23.66 16.07 -26.54
N LEU A 118 23.74 16.99 -25.59
CA LEU A 118 22.80 18.09 -25.49
C LEU A 118 23.52 19.33 -24.98
N ASN A 119 23.35 20.43 -25.70
CA ASN A 119 23.79 21.76 -25.28
C ASN A 119 22.61 22.74 -25.31
N LEU A 120 22.55 23.63 -24.33
CA LEU A 120 21.58 24.71 -24.23
C LEU A 120 22.26 26.03 -24.60
N SER A 121 21.59 26.90 -25.35
CA SER A 121 22.13 28.23 -25.70
C SER A 121 22.35 29.12 -24.47
N VAL A 122 21.58 28.88 -23.42
CA VAL A 122 21.67 29.52 -22.09
C VAL A 122 21.20 28.51 -21.04
N SER A 123 21.76 28.59 -19.82
CA SER A 123 21.35 27.76 -18.68
C SER A 123 20.30 28.42 -17.80
N THR A 124 19.98 29.71 -18.05
CA THR A 124 19.00 30.48 -17.30
C THR A 124 18.20 31.39 -18.24
N VAL A 125 16.88 31.43 -18.10
CA VAL A 125 15.94 32.31 -18.83
C VAL A 125 14.85 32.81 -17.88
N ASP A 126 14.11 33.85 -18.23
CA ASP A 126 12.84 34.19 -17.55
C ASP A 126 11.66 33.42 -18.19
N ILE A 127 10.50 33.30 -17.52
CA ILE A 127 9.27 32.80 -18.16
C ILE A 127 8.96 33.64 -19.41
N GLY A 128 8.57 32.96 -20.48
CA GLY A 128 8.39 33.53 -21.82
C GLY A 128 9.71 33.67 -22.59
N GLY A 129 10.85 33.50 -21.93
CA GLY A 129 12.17 33.45 -22.56
C GLY A 129 12.36 32.18 -23.37
N THR A 130 13.17 32.29 -24.43
CA THR A 130 13.47 31.17 -25.33
C THR A 130 14.89 30.67 -25.13
N VAL A 131 15.06 29.35 -25.15
CA VAL A 131 16.36 28.67 -25.16
C VAL A 131 16.42 27.75 -26.37
N THR A 132 17.57 27.66 -27.01
CA THR A 132 17.77 26.72 -28.12
C THR A 132 18.50 25.49 -27.60
N PHE A 133 17.90 24.33 -27.79
CA PHE A 133 18.50 23.03 -27.57
C PHE A 133 19.24 22.62 -28.84
N THR A 134 20.46 22.15 -28.70
CA THR A 134 21.29 21.68 -29.82
C THR A 134 21.86 20.32 -29.48
N SER A 135 21.81 19.40 -30.43
CA SER A 135 22.42 18.07 -30.31
C SER A 135 23.27 17.74 -31.54
N ALA A 136 24.45 17.19 -31.31
CA ALA A 136 25.37 16.62 -32.27
C ALA A 136 25.26 15.09 -32.28
N ALA A 137 24.04 14.58 -32.43
CA ALA A 137 23.81 13.14 -32.54
C ALA A 137 24.48 12.55 -33.79
N ALA A 138 25.15 11.42 -33.63
CA ALA A 138 25.81 10.70 -34.71
C ALA A 138 25.57 9.19 -34.56
N ASP A 139 25.64 8.48 -35.68
CA ASP A 139 25.52 7.03 -35.67
C ASP A 139 26.71 6.42 -36.41
N LYS A 140 27.25 5.33 -35.88
CA LYS A 140 28.53 4.76 -36.34
C LYS A 140 28.34 3.76 -37.47
N ASP A 141 27.25 3.01 -37.45
CA ASP A 141 26.92 1.96 -38.42
C ASP A 141 25.65 2.24 -39.23
N GLY A 142 25.10 3.45 -39.10
CA GLY A 142 23.90 3.89 -39.78
C GLY A 142 23.75 5.41 -39.83
N LYS A 143 22.50 5.87 -39.82
CA LYS A 143 22.15 7.30 -39.78
C LYS A 143 21.19 7.53 -38.62
N VAL A 144 21.35 8.68 -37.96
CA VAL A 144 20.35 9.16 -37.01
C VAL A 144 19.06 9.51 -37.77
N ALA A 145 17.97 8.80 -37.48
CA ALA A 145 16.65 9.03 -38.05
C ALA A 145 15.97 10.26 -37.43
N LYS A 146 16.17 10.50 -36.12
CA LYS A 146 15.63 11.67 -35.42
C LYS A 146 16.32 11.92 -34.07
N VAL A 147 16.17 13.14 -33.57
CA VAL A 147 16.46 13.53 -32.18
C VAL A 147 15.19 14.10 -31.55
N ASP A 148 14.71 13.44 -30.50
CA ASP A 148 13.62 13.89 -29.66
C ASP A 148 14.18 14.70 -28.48
N PHE A 149 13.70 15.92 -28.25
CA PHE A 149 14.06 16.71 -27.08
C PHE A 149 12.97 16.60 -26.01
N LEU A 150 13.39 16.26 -24.79
CA LEU A 150 12.51 16.08 -23.64
C LEU A 150 12.83 17.11 -22.56
N VAL A 151 11.80 17.69 -21.96
CA VAL A 151 11.89 18.58 -20.79
C VAL A 151 11.10 17.96 -19.66
N ASN A 152 11.74 17.70 -18.52
CA ASN A 152 11.21 16.92 -17.40
C ASN A 152 10.59 15.59 -17.85
N GLY A 153 11.18 14.93 -18.84
CA GLY A 153 10.68 13.67 -19.39
C GLY A 153 9.54 13.79 -20.40
N ALA A 154 8.92 14.96 -20.58
CA ALA A 154 7.91 15.20 -21.61
C ALA A 154 8.55 15.57 -22.95
N LEU A 155 8.11 14.96 -24.05
CA LEU A 155 8.57 15.31 -25.40
C LEU A 155 8.09 16.72 -25.77
N VAL A 156 9.02 17.64 -26.01
CA VAL A 156 8.72 19.03 -26.40
C VAL A 156 8.96 19.32 -27.87
N GLY A 157 9.67 18.43 -28.57
CA GLY A 157 9.85 18.53 -30.02
C GLY A 157 10.81 17.49 -30.57
N THR A 158 10.77 17.32 -31.89
CA THR A 158 11.60 16.35 -32.63
C THR A 158 12.29 17.05 -33.79
N ALA A 159 13.60 16.83 -33.93
CA ALA A 159 14.37 17.22 -35.11
C ALA A 159 14.72 15.97 -35.93
N ALA A 160 14.21 15.89 -37.16
CA ALA A 160 14.41 14.73 -38.04
C ALA A 160 15.66 14.83 -38.94
N SER A 161 16.38 15.96 -38.90
CA SER A 161 17.59 16.18 -39.70
C SER A 161 18.55 17.14 -39.04
N ALA A 162 19.86 16.95 -39.25
CA ALA A 162 20.89 17.86 -38.76
C ALA A 162 20.84 19.25 -39.46
N PRO A 163 21.16 20.36 -38.77
CA PRO A 163 21.50 20.43 -37.34
C PRO A 163 20.29 20.17 -36.44
N TYR A 164 20.43 19.24 -35.49
CA TYR A 164 19.34 18.88 -34.58
C TYR A 164 19.17 19.97 -33.55
N THR A 165 18.21 20.85 -33.78
CA THR A 165 17.94 22.01 -32.93
C THR A 165 16.46 22.15 -32.64
N LEU A 166 16.15 22.65 -31.45
CA LEU A 166 14.79 22.99 -31.04
C LEU A 166 14.81 24.28 -30.23
N THR A 167 14.04 25.28 -30.64
CA THR A 167 13.79 26.46 -29.81
C THR A 167 12.64 26.16 -28.85
N TYR A 168 12.94 26.15 -27.56
CA TYR A 168 11.99 25.93 -26.48
C TYR A 168 11.66 27.27 -25.82
N THR A 169 10.37 27.59 -25.70
CA THR A 169 9.91 28.76 -24.93
C THR A 169 9.54 28.30 -23.53
N ALA A 170 10.20 28.84 -22.51
CA ALA A 170 9.97 28.47 -21.14
C ALA A 170 8.62 29.01 -20.67
N SER A 171 7.64 28.13 -20.47
CA SER A 171 6.29 28.51 -20.02
C SER A 171 6.08 28.39 -18.51
N GLN A 172 7.04 27.84 -17.77
CA GLN A 172 6.96 27.57 -16.35
C GLN A 172 8.30 27.88 -15.66
N GLY A 173 8.24 28.55 -14.49
CA GLY A 173 9.39 28.85 -13.65
C GLY A 173 9.91 27.61 -12.90
N GLY A 174 11.17 27.61 -12.51
CA GLY A 174 11.84 26.51 -11.79
C GLY A 174 13.01 25.90 -12.56
N THR A 175 13.56 24.80 -12.05
CA THR A 175 14.66 24.08 -12.72
C THR A 175 14.10 22.96 -13.58
N LEU A 176 14.28 23.07 -14.90
CA LEU A 176 13.84 22.11 -15.89
C LEU A 176 15.00 21.19 -16.31
N LYS A 177 14.76 19.88 -16.32
CA LYS A 177 15.72 18.86 -16.76
C LYS A 177 15.53 18.57 -18.24
N VAL A 178 16.53 18.88 -19.07
CA VAL A 178 16.46 18.71 -20.52
C VAL A 178 17.29 17.49 -20.93
N VAL A 179 16.75 16.64 -21.80
CA VAL A 179 17.42 15.44 -22.35
C VAL A 179 17.18 15.39 -23.87
N ALA A 180 18.20 15.02 -24.64
CA ALA A 180 18.05 14.67 -26.05
C ALA A 180 18.09 13.14 -26.21
N ARG A 181 17.18 12.58 -27.02
CA ARG A 181 17.13 11.17 -27.35
C ARG A 181 17.30 10.99 -28.86
N ALA A 182 18.41 10.40 -29.29
CA ALA A 182 18.65 10.05 -30.68
C ALA A 182 18.07 8.66 -30.99
N THR A 183 17.49 8.50 -32.18
CA THR A 183 17.04 7.21 -32.74
C THR A 183 17.71 7.01 -34.09
N ASP A 184 18.28 5.84 -34.36
CA ASP A 184 18.89 5.50 -35.66
C ASP A 184 17.87 4.96 -36.69
N ASP A 185 18.34 4.66 -37.90
CA ASP A 185 17.55 4.16 -39.03
C ASP A 185 17.07 2.71 -38.87
N LYS A 186 17.53 2.01 -37.83
CA LYS A 186 17.11 0.64 -37.48
C LYS A 186 16.39 0.56 -36.14
N GLY A 187 16.11 1.70 -35.51
CA GLY A 187 15.27 1.85 -34.32
C GLY A 187 15.98 1.78 -32.96
N ALA A 188 17.31 1.71 -32.89
CA ALA A 188 17.98 1.79 -31.59
C ALA A 188 18.12 3.25 -31.12
N THR A 189 18.17 3.43 -29.80
CA THR A 189 18.06 4.75 -29.17
C THR A 189 19.09 4.96 -28.07
N THR A 190 19.56 6.20 -27.92
CA THR A 190 20.40 6.65 -26.80
C THR A 190 19.89 7.97 -26.26
N ASN A 191 19.98 8.18 -24.94
CA ASN A 191 19.69 9.45 -24.27
C ASN A 191 21.00 10.19 -23.92
N SER A 192 20.99 11.51 -24.02
CA SER A 192 22.08 12.36 -23.53
C SER A 192 22.13 12.36 -22.00
N THR A 193 23.24 12.86 -21.44
CA THR A 193 23.20 13.36 -20.06
C THR A 193 22.17 14.48 -19.95
N ALA A 194 21.53 14.58 -18.78
CA ALA A 194 20.57 15.64 -18.54
C ALA A 194 21.27 16.97 -18.29
N VAL A 195 20.77 18.04 -18.90
CA VAL A 195 21.23 19.42 -18.66
C VAL A 195 20.12 20.20 -17.96
N LEU A 196 20.47 20.99 -16.94
CA LEU A 196 19.51 21.79 -16.17
C LEU A 196 19.34 23.18 -16.79
N LEU A 197 18.10 23.60 -16.98
CA LEU A 197 17.68 24.94 -17.39
C LEU A 197 16.94 25.60 -16.23
N THR A 198 17.43 26.74 -15.75
CA THR A 198 16.74 27.53 -14.73
C THR A 198 15.81 28.54 -15.38
N VAL A 199 14.53 28.56 -15.00
CA VAL A 199 13.54 29.53 -15.48
C VAL A 199 13.12 30.44 -14.32
N ASN A 200 13.50 31.72 -14.41
CA ASN A 200 13.22 32.76 -13.44
C ASN A 200 11.81 33.35 -13.65
N GLY A 201 11.17 33.75 -12.56
CA GLY A 201 9.92 34.52 -12.59
C GLY A 201 8.70 33.71 -13.03
N GLY A 202 8.07 33.02 -12.08
CA GLY A 202 6.68 32.58 -12.20
C GLY A 202 5.91 32.98 -10.94
N THR A 203 4.62 33.24 -11.08
CA THR A 203 3.72 33.03 -9.94
C THR A 203 4.05 31.64 -9.41
N VAL A 204 4.32 31.49 -8.11
CA VAL A 204 4.30 30.15 -7.51
C VAL A 204 2.91 29.62 -7.85
N VAL A 205 2.82 28.75 -8.85
CA VAL A 205 1.60 27.99 -9.09
C VAL A 205 1.48 27.19 -7.82
N LYS A 206 0.59 27.62 -6.93
CA LYS A 206 0.32 26.94 -5.68
C LYS A 206 -0.12 25.55 -6.11
N ASN A 207 0.76 24.57 -5.91
CA ASN A 207 0.52 23.24 -6.43
C ASN A 207 -0.50 22.47 -5.57
N CYS A 208 -0.96 23.04 -4.45
CA CYS A 208 -1.87 22.44 -3.47
C CYS A 208 -1.40 21.05 -2.99
N ARG A 209 -0.12 20.74 -3.17
CA ARG A 209 0.43 19.41 -2.89
C ARG A 209 0.56 19.23 -1.38
N PRO A 210 -0.03 18.18 -0.78
CA PRO A 210 0.19 17.86 0.62
C PRO A 210 1.68 17.70 0.95
N ASP A 211 2.10 18.21 2.10
CA ASP A 211 3.52 18.20 2.52
C ASP A 211 4.06 16.76 2.58
N GLY A 212 5.21 16.53 1.95
CA GLY A 212 5.84 15.21 1.81
C GLY A 212 5.16 14.22 0.87
N LEU A 213 4.14 14.62 0.10
CA LEU A 213 3.55 13.76 -0.95
C LEU A 213 4.44 13.78 -2.20
N TYR A 214 4.86 12.62 -2.67
CA TYR A 214 5.58 12.44 -3.91
C TYR A 214 4.72 12.83 -5.11
N GLN A 215 5.34 13.51 -6.06
CA GLN A 215 4.75 13.82 -7.37
C GLN A 215 5.62 13.20 -8.46
N THR A 216 4.98 12.58 -9.43
CA THR A 216 5.66 12.04 -10.62
C THR A 216 6.38 13.13 -11.39
N GLU A 217 7.67 12.94 -11.66
CA GLU A 217 8.50 13.90 -12.39
C GLU A 217 7.88 14.20 -13.77
N GLY A 218 7.70 15.49 -14.09
CA GLY A 218 7.16 15.94 -15.38
C GLY A 218 5.65 15.89 -15.53
N VAL A 219 4.90 15.42 -14.52
CA VAL A 219 3.44 15.35 -14.56
C VAL A 219 2.84 16.53 -13.82
N ASN A 220 1.95 17.29 -14.48
CA ASN A 220 1.17 18.34 -13.82
C ASN A 220 -0.06 17.73 -13.13
N VAL A 221 0.12 17.29 -11.88
CA VAL A 221 -0.95 16.65 -11.11
C VAL A 221 -1.91 17.73 -10.58
N PRO A 222 -3.23 17.61 -10.82
CA PRO A 222 -4.21 18.62 -10.43
C PRO A 222 -4.60 18.52 -8.94
N TYR A 223 -3.64 18.60 -8.01
CA TYR A 223 -3.93 18.47 -6.56
C TYR A 223 -4.97 19.49 -6.08
N CYS A 224 -4.98 20.71 -6.64
CA CYS A 224 -5.96 21.75 -6.29
C CYS A 224 -7.42 21.37 -6.60
N SER A 225 -7.66 20.25 -7.30
CA SER A 225 -9.01 19.71 -7.48
C SER A 225 -9.62 19.19 -6.18
N ILE A 226 -8.80 18.74 -5.22
CA ILE A 226 -9.27 18.22 -3.92
C ILE A 226 -8.49 18.74 -2.72
N TYR A 227 -7.42 19.51 -2.92
CA TYR A 227 -6.60 20.10 -1.86
C TYR A 227 -6.59 21.62 -1.95
N ASP A 228 -6.54 22.29 -0.80
CA ASP A 228 -6.33 23.73 -0.69
C ASP A 228 -4.86 24.11 -0.88
N GLU A 229 -4.58 25.40 -0.84
CA GLU A 229 -3.24 25.96 -1.03
C GLU A 229 -2.21 25.51 0.00
N ASP A 230 -2.69 25.06 1.17
CA ASP A 230 -1.88 24.55 2.27
C ASP A 230 -1.71 23.02 2.20
N GLY A 231 -2.26 22.38 1.16
CA GLY A 231 -2.25 20.93 0.99
C GLY A 231 -3.23 20.21 1.93
N ARG A 232 -4.26 20.90 2.43
CA ARG A 232 -5.35 20.29 3.20
C ARG A 232 -6.50 19.90 2.30
N GLU A 233 -7.12 18.79 2.60
CA GLU A 233 -8.16 18.21 1.77
C GLU A 233 -9.46 19.02 1.89
N ILE A 234 -10.09 19.27 0.75
CA ILE A 234 -11.37 19.94 0.63
C ILE A 234 -12.47 18.88 0.82
N MET A 235 -13.15 18.93 1.97
CA MET A 235 -14.20 17.97 2.36
C MET A 235 -15.53 18.64 2.76
N GLY A 236 -15.63 19.96 2.63
CA GLY A 236 -16.79 20.74 3.08
C GLY A 236 -16.55 21.46 4.40
N ALA A 237 -17.24 22.58 4.62
CA ALA A 237 -17.00 23.47 5.75
C ALA A 237 -17.38 22.83 7.11
N ASP A 238 -18.25 21.84 7.12
CA ASP A 238 -18.66 21.09 8.30
C ASP A 238 -17.90 19.75 8.48
N HIS A 239 -16.89 19.50 7.64
CA HIS A 239 -16.03 18.32 7.67
C HIS A 239 -14.54 18.69 7.65
N PRO A 240 -14.02 19.45 8.64
CA PRO A 240 -12.59 19.82 8.70
C PRO A 240 -11.66 18.65 9.07
N ARG A 241 -12.20 17.45 9.27
CA ARG A 241 -11.48 16.19 9.57
C ARG A 241 -12.12 15.05 8.79
N ARG A 242 -11.32 14.03 8.47
CA ARG A 242 -11.83 12.82 7.84
C ARG A 242 -12.67 11.99 8.81
N VAL A 243 -13.78 11.51 8.30
CA VAL A 243 -14.60 10.44 8.86
C VAL A 243 -14.71 9.38 7.76
N ILE A 244 -14.05 8.24 7.97
CA ILE A 244 -13.80 7.21 6.94
C ILE A 244 -14.44 5.89 7.38
N GLY A 245 -15.50 5.46 6.69
CA GLY A 245 -16.16 4.20 6.99
C GLY A 245 -15.79 3.09 6.01
N TYR A 246 -15.40 1.92 6.51
CA TYR A 246 -15.34 0.72 5.67
C TYR A 246 -16.74 0.15 5.45
N PHE A 247 -17.13 0.01 4.18
CA PHE A 247 -18.38 -0.63 3.73
C PHE A 247 -18.06 -2.02 3.19
N THR A 248 -18.61 -3.05 3.81
CA THR A 248 -18.29 -4.44 3.48
C THR A 248 -19.25 -5.03 2.44
N SER A 249 -18.71 -5.77 1.48
CA SER A 249 -19.44 -6.29 0.33
C SER A 249 -20.34 -7.48 0.65
N TRP A 250 -20.13 -8.13 1.79
CA TRP A 250 -20.76 -9.42 2.12
C TRP A 250 -22.08 -9.29 2.89
N ARG A 251 -22.47 -8.10 3.35
CA ARG A 251 -23.79 -7.85 3.98
C ARG A 251 -24.88 -7.49 2.97
N ALA A 252 -24.78 -8.10 1.79
CA ALA A 252 -25.54 -7.80 0.59
C ALA A 252 -26.84 -8.64 0.43
N GLY A 253 -27.29 -9.31 1.48
CA GLY A 253 -28.51 -10.13 1.44
C GLY A 253 -29.81 -9.30 1.48
N ASP A 254 -30.95 -9.99 1.41
CA ASP A 254 -32.29 -9.38 1.47
C ASP A 254 -32.91 -9.38 2.88
N ASP A 255 -32.25 -10.01 3.86
CA ASP A 255 -32.76 -10.08 5.23
C ASP A 255 -32.43 -8.80 6.01
N PRO A 256 -33.43 -7.96 6.36
CA PRO A 256 -33.21 -6.68 7.04
C PRO A 256 -32.66 -6.81 8.47
N GLN A 257 -32.58 -8.03 9.02
CA GLN A 257 -31.93 -8.27 10.31
C GLN A 257 -30.40 -8.35 10.20
N SER A 258 -29.87 -8.67 9.01
CA SER A 258 -28.45 -8.98 8.80
C SER A 258 -27.80 -8.23 7.62
N SER A 259 -28.60 -7.65 6.71
CA SER A 259 -28.11 -6.83 5.60
C SER A 259 -27.71 -5.42 6.04
N TYR A 260 -26.68 -4.86 5.39
CA TYR A 260 -26.33 -3.45 5.47
C TYR A 260 -25.94 -2.98 4.07
N LEU A 261 -26.75 -2.10 3.48
CA LEU A 261 -26.68 -1.70 2.09
C LEU A 261 -26.28 -0.22 1.97
N VAL A 262 -26.06 0.22 0.73
CA VAL A 262 -25.66 1.61 0.42
C VAL A 262 -26.71 2.64 0.90
N SER A 263 -27.97 2.24 1.00
CA SER A 263 -29.07 3.06 1.56
C SER A 263 -28.95 3.29 3.06
N ASP A 264 -28.19 2.46 3.78
CA ASP A 264 -28.07 2.51 5.24
C ASP A 264 -26.89 3.38 5.70
N ILE A 265 -26.04 3.79 4.76
CA ILE A 265 -24.86 4.60 5.02
C ILE A 265 -25.29 6.01 5.49
N PRO A 266 -24.74 6.52 6.61
CA PRO A 266 -25.03 7.87 7.10
C PRO A 266 -24.23 8.94 6.34
N TRP A 267 -24.53 9.13 5.05
CA TRP A 267 -23.74 9.94 4.11
C TRP A 267 -23.36 11.34 4.61
N GLU A 268 -24.27 12.04 5.28
CA GLU A 268 -24.05 13.41 5.79
C GLU A 268 -23.02 13.51 6.94
N GLN A 269 -22.56 12.38 7.48
CA GLN A 269 -21.57 12.32 8.56
C GLN A 269 -20.21 11.79 8.10
N LEU A 270 -20.10 11.40 6.83
CA LEU A 270 -18.91 10.77 6.27
C LEU A 270 -18.21 11.73 5.32
N THR A 271 -16.90 11.56 5.24
CA THR A 271 -16.07 12.20 4.19
C THR A 271 -15.63 11.19 3.15
N HIS A 272 -15.42 9.94 3.57
CA HIS A 272 -14.88 8.86 2.75
C HIS A 272 -15.56 7.54 3.07
N ILE A 273 -15.68 6.69 2.05
CA ILE A 273 -16.07 5.29 2.15
C ILE A 273 -15.01 4.43 1.48
N ASN A 274 -14.49 3.46 2.21
CA ASN A 274 -13.61 2.43 1.67
C ASN A 274 -14.44 1.17 1.41
N TYR A 275 -14.57 0.75 0.15
CA TYR A 275 -15.30 -0.48 -0.21
C TYR A 275 -14.41 -1.69 0.03
N ALA A 276 -14.82 -2.57 0.95
CA ALA A 276 -14.13 -3.79 1.32
C ALA A 276 -14.89 -5.03 0.81
N PHE A 277 -14.29 -5.99 0.11
CA PHE A 277 -12.95 -5.92 -0.50
C PHE A 277 -13.03 -6.27 -1.98
N VAL A 278 -12.00 -5.82 -2.69
CA VAL A 278 -11.63 -6.34 -4.00
C VAL A 278 -10.37 -7.19 -3.81
N SER A 279 -10.30 -8.35 -4.46
CA SER A 279 -9.15 -9.24 -4.34
C SER A 279 -8.24 -9.16 -5.57
N ILE A 280 -7.18 -9.97 -5.59
CA ILE A 280 -6.31 -10.17 -6.74
C ILE A 280 -6.57 -11.58 -7.27
N GLY A 281 -6.92 -11.69 -8.55
CA GLY A 281 -7.13 -12.99 -9.18
C GLY A 281 -5.81 -13.67 -9.55
N ALA A 282 -5.88 -14.97 -9.84
CA ALA A 282 -4.72 -15.77 -10.23
C ALA A 282 -4.00 -15.27 -11.50
N ASP A 283 -4.64 -14.40 -12.30
CA ASP A 283 -4.01 -13.75 -13.45
C ASP A 283 -3.22 -12.49 -13.06
N GLY A 284 -3.18 -12.09 -11.78
CA GLY A 284 -2.49 -10.92 -11.27
C GLY A 284 -3.22 -9.59 -11.48
N LYS A 285 -4.53 -9.62 -11.81
CA LYS A 285 -5.37 -8.41 -11.89
C LYS A 285 -6.30 -8.29 -10.70
N VAL A 286 -6.86 -7.10 -10.49
CA VAL A 286 -7.98 -6.92 -9.57
C VAL A 286 -9.15 -7.83 -9.94
N ASN A 287 -9.78 -8.43 -8.93
CA ASN A 287 -10.82 -9.43 -9.06
C ASN A 287 -12.05 -9.04 -8.23
N ILE A 288 -13.18 -8.89 -8.92
CA ILE A 288 -14.50 -8.65 -8.32
C ILE A 288 -15.47 -9.79 -8.63
N GLY A 289 -14.96 -10.98 -8.97
CA GLY A 289 -15.75 -12.13 -9.39
C GLY A 289 -16.33 -12.00 -10.81
N ASN A 290 -17.33 -12.83 -11.12
CA ASN A 290 -17.97 -12.82 -12.43
C ASN A 290 -18.87 -11.59 -12.61
N ILE A 291 -18.42 -10.62 -13.40
CA ILE A 291 -19.13 -9.36 -13.65
C ILE A 291 -20.45 -9.52 -14.42
N ASN A 292 -20.67 -10.67 -15.06
CA ASN A 292 -21.91 -10.97 -15.78
C ASN A 292 -22.92 -11.72 -14.89
N ASP A 293 -22.54 -12.08 -13.66
CA ASP A 293 -23.46 -12.70 -12.72
C ASP A 293 -24.40 -11.64 -12.14
N PRO A 294 -25.73 -11.74 -12.33
CA PRO A 294 -26.68 -10.82 -11.70
C PRO A 294 -26.67 -10.89 -10.17
N LYS A 295 -26.05 -11.91 -9.58
CA LYS A 295 -25.85 -12.05 -8.12
C LYS A 295 -24.51 -11.50 -7.64
N ASN A 296 -23.71 -10.90 -8.52
CA ASN A 296 -22.48 -10.24 -8.12
C ASN A 296 -22.80 -8.98 -7.27
N PRO A 297 -22.40 -8.90 -6.00
CA PRO A 297 -22.75 -7.76 -5.14
C PRO A 297 -22.07 -6.47 -5.59
N ALA A 298 -20.89 -6.53 -6.23
CA ALA A 298 -20.18 -5.34 -6.67
C ALA A 298 -20.89 -4.67 -7.85
N VAL A 299 -21.30 -5.43 -8.88
CA VAL A 299 -21.74 -4.85 -10.17
C VAL A 299 -23.04 -5.41 -10.75
N GLY A 300 -23.59 -6.48 -10.18
CA GLY A 300 -24.73 -7.22 -10.75
C GLY A 300 -26.06 -7.07 -9.99
N MET A 301 -25.99 -7.11 -8.65
CA MET A 301 -27.17 -7.15 -7.78
C MET A 301 -27.97 -5.84 -7.78
N GLU A 302 -29.26 -5.97 -7.47
CA GLU A 302 -30.18 -4.87 -7.18
C GLU A 302 -30.95 -5.21 -5.90
N TRP A 303 -31.23 -4.19 -5.10
CA TRP A 303 -31.97 -4.33 -3.85
C TRP A 303 -33.15 -3.37 -3.84
N ASN A 304 -34.24 -3.79 -3.20
CA ASN A 304 -35.38 -2.91 -3.03
C ASN A 304 -35.00 -1.71 -2.16
N GLY A 305 -35.34 -0.50 -2.61
CA GLY A 305 -35.03 0.75 -1.89
C GLY A 305 -33.60 1.28 -2.07
N VAL A 306 -32.73 0.57 -2.80
CA VAL A 306 -31.40 1.07 -3.17
C VAL A 306 -31.44 1.69 -4.56
N GLU A 307 -31.11 2.97 -4.65
CA GLU A 307 -31.11 3.70 -5.91
C GLU A 307 -29.82 3.44 -6.70
N ILE A 308 -29.98 3.16 -8.00
CA ILE A 308 -28.88 2.98 -8.96
C ILE A 308 -29.25 3.76 -10.22
N ASP A 309 -28.38 4.68 -10.63
CA ASP A 309 -28.55 5.43 -11.88
C ASP A 309 -28.36 4.49 -13.09
N PRO A 310 -29.41 4.24 -13.90
CA PRO A 310 -29.31 3.37 -15.06
C PRO A 310 -28.33 3.90 -16.13
N ALA A 311 -28.00 5.19 -16.13
CA ALA A 311 -27.04 5.78 -17.07
C ALA A 311 -25.58 5.30 -16.83
N LEU A 312 -25.28 4.75 -15.66
CA LEU A 312 -23.95 4.21 -15.34
C LEU A 312 -23.61 2.95 -16.15
N GLY A 313 -24.62 2.17 -16.55
CA GLY A 313 -24.43 0.92 -17.29
C GLY A 313 -23.89 -0.26 -16.46
N PHE A 314 -23.84 -0.13 -15.13
CA PHE A 314 -23.50 -1.18 -14.16
C PHE A 314 -24.36 -1.02 -12.89
N LYS A 315 -24.52 -2.10 -12.12
CA LYS A 315 -25.40 -2.18 -10.94
C LYS A 315 -24.59 -2.46 -9.68
N GLY A 316 -25.14 -3.21 -8.73
CA GLY A 316 -24.49 -3.61 -7.49
C GLY A 316 -24.13 -2.42 -6.61
N HIS A 317 -23.31 -2.67 -5.60
CA HIS A 317 -22.81 -1.64 -4.71
C HIS A 317 -22.00 -0.57 -5.45
N PHE A 318 -21.29 -0.90 -6.53
CA PHE A 318 -20.53 0.10 -7.29
C PHE A 318 -21.48 1.10 -7.96
N GLY A 319 -22.57 0.62 -8.57
CA GLY A 319 -23.59 1.48 -9.16
C GLY A 319 -24.28 2.35 -8.09
N ALA A 320 -24.64 1.73 -6.97
CA ALA A 320 -25.29 2.43 -5.85
C ALA A 320 -24.38 3.51 -5.22
N LEU A 321 -23.11 3.19 -4.97
CA LEU A 321 -22.12 4.13 -4.43
C LEU A 321 -21.88 5.29 -5.38
N ALA A 322 -21.68 5.02 -6.67
CA ALA A 322 -21.51 6.07 -7.70
C ALA A 322 -22.74 6.98 -7.80
N THR A 323 -23.94 6.42 -7.62
CA THR A 323 -25.21 7.17 -7.61
C THR A 323 -25.33 8.05 -6.37
N ALA A 324 -25.05 7.50 -5.20
CA ALA A 324 -25.20 8.21 -3.93
C ALA A 324 -24.12 9.28 -3.73
N LYS A 325 -22.85 9.00 -4.02
CA LYS A 325 -21.76 9.97 -3.82
C LYS A 325 -21.96 11.27 -4.62
N ALA A 326 -22.59 11.19 -5.80
CA ALA A 326 -22.91 12.35 -6.62
C ALA A 326 -23.90 13.32 -5.94
N LYS A 327 -24.64 12.85 -4.92
CA LYS A 327 -25.60 13.64 -4.13
C LYS A 327 -24.98 14.22 -2.86
N HIS A 328 -23.96 13.55 -2.31
CA HIS A 328 -23.44 13.83 -0.96
C HIS A 328 -22.01 14.40 -0.92
N GLY A 329 -21.25 14.34 -2.02
CA GLY A 329 -19.87 14.86 -2.05
C GLY A 329 -18.85 14.02 -1.26
N VAL A 330 -19.22 12.81 -0.87
CA VAL A 330 -18.38 11.83 -0.17
C VAL A 330 -17.45 11.13 -1.15
N LYS A 331 -16.18 10.95 -0.78
CA LYS A 331 -15.21 10.23 -1.61
C LYS A 331 -15.33 8.72 -1.42
N THR A 332 -15.13 7.94 -2.47
CA THR A 332 -15.19 6.47 -2.43
C THR A 332 -13.89 5.88 -2.94
N LEU A 333 -13.25 5.03 -2.14
CA LEU A 333 -12.03 4.30 -2.49
C LEU A 333 -12.29 2.79 -2.55
N ILE A 334 -11.53 2.10 -3.39
CA ILE A 334 -11.54 0.64 -3.48
C ILE A 334 -10.45 0.09 -2.58
N SER A 335 -10.82 -0.66 -1.53
CA SER A 335 -9.86 -1.37 -0.70
C SER A 335 -9.54 -2.74 -1.30
N ILE A 336 -8.26 -2.98 -1.58
CA ILE A 336 -7.78 -4.19 -2.22
C ILE A 336 -6.95 -5.01 -1.23
N GLY A 337 -7.38 -6.24 -0.96
CA GLY A 337 -6.70 -7.17 -0.04
C GLY A 337 -7.50 -7.47 1.22
N GLY A 338 -7.01 -6.97 2.36
CA GLY A 338 -7.47 -7.35 3.69
C GLY A 338 -6.90 -8.70 4.15
N TRP A 339 -7.14 -9.04 5.42
CA TRP A 339 -6.59 -10.25 6.05
C TRP A 339 -6.84 -11.55 5.27
N ALA A 340 -8.06 -11.74 4.75
CA ALA A 340 -8.45 -12.99 4.10
C ALA A 340 -7.99 -13.08 2.63
N GLU A 341 -7.90 -11.96 1.90
CA GLU A 341 -7.65 -11.94 0.45
C GLU A 341 -6.33 -11.27 0.06
N THR A 342 -5.43 -11.04 1.03
CA THR A 342 -4.07 -10.55 0.75
C THR A 342 -3.26 -11.54 -0.11
N GLY A 343 -3.25 -12.84 0.24
CA GLY A 343 -2.54 -13.88 -0.51
C GLY A 343 -3.43 -14.85 -1.28
N GLY A 344 -4.68 -14.48 -1.55
CA GLY A 344 -5.64 -15.32 -2.26
C GLY A 344 -6.95 -14.61 -2.56
N HIS A 345 -7.93 -15.32 -3.08
CA HIS A 345 -9.29 -14.80 -3.30
C HIS A 345 -10.34 -15.87 -3.07
N PHE A 346 -11.59 -15.49 -2.83
CA PHE A 346 -12.69 -16.46 -2.76
C PHE A 346 -13.25 -16.78 -4.16
N GLY A 347 -13.36 -18.07 -4.46
CA GLY A 347 -14.01 -18.59 -5.65
C GLY A 347 -15.54 -18.49 -5.58
N ALA A 348 -16.22 -18.75 -6.70
CA ALA A 348 -17.68 -18.71 -6.77
C ALA A 348 -18.38 -19.79 -5.90
N ASP A 349 -17.65 -20.81 -5.46
CA ASP A 349 -18.10 -21.84 -4.53
C ASP A 349 -17.91 -21.44 -3.05
N GLY A 350 -17.35 -20.26 -2.78
CA GLY A 350 -17.04 -19.75 -1.45
C GLY A 350 -15.73 -20.30 -0.87
N ASN A 351 -14.99 -21.15 -1.59
CA ASN A 351 -13.70 -21.64 -1.13
C ASN A 351 -12.59 -20.63 -1.46
N ARG A 352 -11.61 -20.51 -0.56
CA ARG A 352 -10.43 -19.69 -0.79
C ARG A 352 -9.50 -20.37 -1.81
N VAL A 353 -9.11 -19.62 -2.83
CA VAL A 353 -8.08 -19.97 -3.80
C VAL A 353 -6.78 -19.30 -3.35
N ALA A 354 -5.80 -20.12 -2.94
CA ALA A 354 -4.49 -19.66 -2.50
C ALA A 354 -3.54 -19.52 -3.70
N ASP A 355 -3.57 -18.37 -4.37
CA ASP A 355 -2.73 -18.04 -5.54
C ASP A 355 -1.59 -17.06 -5.24
N GLY A 356 -1.49 -16.64 -3.98
CA GLY A 356 -0.44 -15.80 -3.44
C GLY A 356 -0.73 -14.30 -3.51
N GLY A 357 -1.83 -13.87 -4.15
CA GLY A 357 -2.29 -12.47 -4.16
C GLY A 357 -1.16 -11.44 -4.31
N PHE A 358 -1.06 -10.52 -3.34
CA PHE A 358 0.00 -9.52 -3.33
C PHE A 358 1.41 -10.12 -3.31
N TYR A 359 1.65 -11.19 -2.54
CA TYR A 359 3.00 -11.77 -2.38
C TYR A 359 3.62 -12.19 -3.72
N THR A 360 2.87 -12.91 -4.56
CA THR A 360 3.33 -13.39 -5.87
C THR A 360 3.21 -12.31 -6.95
N MET A 361 2.21 -11.43 -6.84
CA MET A 361 2.04 -10.29 -7.74
C MET A 361 3.20 -9.29 -7.64
N THR A 362 3.71 -9.04 -6.43
CA THR A 362 4.83 -8.08 -6.23
C THR A 362 6.20 -8.73 -6.28
N THR A 363 6.35 -10.01 -5.89
CA THR A 363 7.66 -10.64 -5.68
C THR A 363 7.74 -12.02 -6.35
N ASN A 364 8.75 -12.19 -7.20
CA ASN A 364 9.05 -13.47 -7.85
C ASN A 364 9.51 -14.52 -6.84
N ALA A 365 9.47 -15.79 -7.24
CA ALA A 365 9.90 -16.90 -6.37
C ALA A 365 11.39 -16.85 -6.01
N ASP A 366 12.22 -16.16 -6.80
CA ASP A 366 13.65 -15.96 -6.54
C ASP A 366 13.94 -14.72 -5.66
N GLY A 367 12.90 -14.03 -5.20
CA GLY A 367 13.02 -12.81 -4.38
C GLY A 367 13.23 -11.52 -5.17
N SER A 368 13.34 -11.58 -6.50
CA SER A 368 13.36 -10.37 -7.33
C SER A 368 11.97 -9.72 -7.40
N ILE A 369 11.93 -8.42 -7.70
CA ILE A 369 10.66 -7.70 -7.86
C ILE A 369 9.96 -8.19 -9.12
N ASN A 370 8.67 -8.52 -9.02
CA ASN A 370 7.84 -8.90 -10.14
C ASN A 370 7.26 -7.66 -10.85
N HIS A 371 8.10 -6.92 -11.60
CA HIS A 371 7.68 -5.71 -12.29
C HIS A 371 6.51 -5.94 -13.28
N ALA A 372 6.47 -7.11 -13.94
CA ALA A 372 5.39 -7.44 -14.85
C ALA A 372 4.06 -7.68 -14.12
N GLY A 373 4.09 -8.37 -12.98
CA GLY A 373 2.94 -8.56 -12.10
C GLY A 373 2.41 -7.23 -11.56
N ILE A 374 3.30 -6.40 -11.03
CA ILE A 374 2.98 -5.05 -10.54
C ILE A 374 2.32 -4.22 -11.65
N GLN A 375 2.93 -4.14 -12.83
CA GLN A 375 2.38 -3.34 -13.93
C GLN A 375 0.98 -3.82 -14.33
N LYS A 376 0.80 -5.14 -14.44
CA LYS A 376 -0.50 -5.75 -14.80
C LYS A 376 -1.58 -5.45 -13.75
N PHE A 377 -1.23 -5.57 -12.47
CA PHE A 377 -2.11 -5.23 -11.36
C PHE A 377 -2.50 -3.75 -11.39
N VAL A 378 -1.50 -2.85 -11.44
CA VAL A 378 -1.70 -1.40 -11.41
C VAL A 378 -2.56 -0.93 -12.58
N ASP A 379 -2.31 -1.44 -13.80
CA ASP A 379 -3.13 -1.11 -14.96
C ASP A 379 -4.59 -1.51 -14.74
N SER A 380 -4.84 -2.73 -14.23
CA SER A 380 -6.19 -3.22 -13.96
C SER A 380 -6.89 -2.47 -12.83
N ALA A 381 -6.16 -2.10 -11.77
CA ALA A 381 -6.71 -1.38 -10.62
C ALA A 381 -7.15 0.04 -11.01
N VAL A 382 -6.32 0.77 -11.76
CA VAL A 382 -6.64 2.12 -12.24
C VAL A 382 -7.74 2.09 -13.29
N GLU A 383 -7.78 1.08 -14.17
CA GLU A 383 -8.89 0.88 -15.11
C GLU A 383 -10.22 0.64 -14.37
N MET A 384 -10.24 -0.24 -13.38
CA MET A 384 -11.41 -0.52 -12.55
C MET A 384 -11.89 0.72 -11.81
N MET A 385 -10.99 1.44 -11.15
CA MET A 385 -11.29 2.69 -10.42
C MET A 385 -11.99 3.71 -11.33
N ARG A 386 -11.41 3.98 -12.52
CA ARG A 386 -11.98 4.91 -13.50
C ARG A 386 -13.31 4.42 -14.06
N LYS A 387 -13.42 3.13 -14.39
CA LYS A 387 -14.63 2.51 -14.94
C LYS A 387 -15.81 2.66 -13.97
N TYR A 388 -15.59 2.40 -12.69
CA TYR A 388 -16.64 2.38 -11.67
C TYR A 388 -16.70 3.66 -10.82
N LYS A 389 -16.06 4.75 -11.26
CA LYS A 389 -16.21 6.11 -10.69
C LYS A 389 -15.73 6.25 -9.24
N PHE A 390 -14.71 5.50 -8.84
CA PHE A 390 -14.04 5.69 -7.55
C PHE A 390 -13.02 6.83 -7.61
N ASP A 391 -12.73 7.47 -6.46
CA ASP A 391 -11.82 8.61 -6.34
C ASP A 391 -10.39 8.19 -5.99
N GLY A 392 -10.17 6.92 -5.72
CA GLY A 392 -8.86 6.42 -5.34
C GLY A 392 -8.82 4.93 -5.07
N LEU A 393 -7.63 4.48 -4.71
CA LEU A 393 -7.30 3.12 -4.34
C LEU A 393 -6.77 3.10 -2.91
N ASP A 394 -7.22 2.13 -2.14
CA ASP A 394 -6.73 1.82 -0.80
C ASP A 394 -6.07 0.43 -0.84
N ILE A 395 -4.77 0.36 -0.54
CA ILE A 395 -4.04 -0.90 -0.53
C ILE A 395 -4.02 -1.45 0.88
N ASP A 396 -4.68 -2.59 1.08
CA ASP A 396 -4.75 -3.29 2.36
C ASP A 396 -3.94 -4.59 2.27
N TYR A 397 -2.61 -4.44 2.21
CA TYR A 397 -1.68 -5.55 2.08
C TYR A 397 -1.24 -6.04 3.48
N GLU A 398 -1.72 -7.21 3.89
CA GLU A 398 -1.53 -7.78 5.23
C GLU A 398 -0.65 -9.07 5.25
N TYR A 399 0.69 -8.98 5.32
CA TYR A 399 1.52 -7.78 5.44
C TYR A 399 2.84 -7.87 4.65
N PRO A 400 3.35 -6.76 4.06
CA PRO A 400 4.68 -6.69 3.43
C PRO A 400 5.83 -6.64 4.46
N THR A 401 5.75 -7.41 5.54
CA THR A 401 6.74 -7.39 6.63
C THR A 401 7.76 -8.52 6.50
N SER A 402 9.00 -8.28 6.92
CA SER A 402 10.03 -9.31 7.00
C SER A 402 10.00 -10.16 8.29
N MET A 403 9.05 -9.88 9.19
CA MET A 403 8.82 -10.69 10.40
C MET A 403 8.40 -12.12 10.02
N SER A 404 9.03 -13.12 10.66
CA SER A 404 8.66 -14.53 10.51
C SER A 404 7.38 -14.85 11.28
N GLY A 405 6.47 -15.60 10.67
CA GLY A 405 5.18 -15.98 11.23
C GLY A 405 4.13 -14.87 11.17
N ALA A 406 4.38 -13.79 10.42
CA ALA A 406 3.44 -12.70 10.24
C ALA A 406 2.54 -12.89 9.00
N GLY A 407 1.41 -12.20 8.98
CA GLY A 407 0.40 -12.34 7.93
C GLY A 407 -0.52 -13.54 8.15
N ASN A 408 -1.47 -13.74 7.23
CA ASN A 408 -2.43 -14.83 7.32
C ASN A 408 -1.72 -16.20 7.24
N PRO A 409 -2.03 -17.17 8.13
CA PRO A 409 -1.44 -18.51 8.09
C PRO A 409 -1.63 -19.24 6.76
N ASP A 410 -2.70 -18.97 6.02
CA ASP A 410 -2.95 -19.56 4.69
C ASP A 410 -1.98 -19.02 3.62
N ASP A 411 -1.31 -17.92 3.90
CA ASP A 411 -0.37 -17.26 2.98
C ASP A 411 1.09 -17.65 3.27
N LYS A 412 1.35 -18.43 4.34
CA LYS A 412 2.69 -18.80 4.82
C LYS A 412 3.58 -19.35 3.70
N ALA A 413 3.04 -20.18 2.80
CA ALA A 413 3.79 -20.76 1.69
C ALA A 413 4.29 -19.71 0.67
N PHE A 414 3.62 -18.56 0.58
CA PHE A 414 3.99 -17.46 -0.31
C PHE A 414 4.82 -16.39 0.40
N ALA A 415 4.40 -16.01 1.61
CA ALA A 415 4.98 -14.93 2.40
C ALA A 415 6.38 -15.28 2.94
N GLU A 416 6.55 -16.44 3.59
CA GLU A 416 7.79 -16.80 4.28
C GLU A 416 9.03 -16.81 3.37
N PRO A 417 9.00 -17.43 2.17
CA PRO A 417 10.16 -17.42 1.28
C PRO A 417 10.51 -16.01 0.76
N ARG A 418 9.56 -15.06 0.80
CA ARG A 418 9.71 -13.71 0.24
C ARG A 418 10.02 -12.64 1.28
N ARG A 419 9.91 -12.96 2.58
CA ARG A 419 10.03 -12.00 3.68
C ARG A 419 11.23 -11.03 3.58
N PRO A 420 12.45 -11.39 3.11
CA PRO A 420 13.57 -10.45 3.00
C PRO A 420 13.41 -9.43 1.85
N HIS A 421 12.41 -9.62 0.98
CA HIS A 421 12.23 -8.88 -0.26
C HIS A 421 10.88 -8.14 -0.34
N LEU A 422 9.96 -8.39 0.60
CA LEU A 422 8.60 -7.85 0.56
C LEU A 422 8.58 -6.32 0.58
N MET A 423 9.32 -5.68 1.49
CA MET A 423 9.35 -4.20 1.57
C MET A 423 9.88 -3.57 0.28
N LYS A 424 10.95 -4.12 -0.32
CA LYS A 424 11.48 -3.62 -1.59
C LYS A 424 10.45 -3.71 -2.71
N SER A 425 9.70 -4.82 -2.78
CA SER A 425 8.65 -5.01 -3.78
C SER A 425 7.43 -4.14 -3.50
N TYR A 426 7.11 -3.89 -2.23
CA TYR A 426 6.05 -2.99 -1.81
C TYR A 426 6.37 -1.52 -2.15
N HIS A 427 7.62 -1.09 -1.98
CA HIS A 427 8.08 0.22 -2.47
C HIS A 427 7.86 0.39 -3.97
N GLU A 428 8.18 -0.64 -4.77
CA GLU A 428 7.95 -0.59 -6.20
C GLU A 428 6.46 -0.53 -6.54
N LEU A 429 5.63 -1.35 -5.89
CA LEU A 429 4.18 -1.32 -6.06
C LEU A 429 3.61 0.08 -5.82
N MET A 430 3.94 0.69 -4.67
CA MET A 430 3.40 2.00 -4.30
C MET A 430 3.91 3.13 -5.19
N ARG A 431 5.17 3.04 -5.65
CA ARG A 431 5.72 3.98 -6.65
C ARG A 431 4.95 3.89 -7.97
N VAL A 432 4.81 2.68 -8.52
CA VAL A 432 4.14 2.46 -9.82
C VAL A 432 2.66 2.83 -9.76
N LEU A 433 1.97 2.53 -8.65
CA LEU A 433 0.60 2.99 -8.40
C LEU A 433 0.50 4.51 -8.44
N ARG A 434 1.35 5.22 -7.67
CA ARG A 434 1.34 6.69 -7.60
C ARG A 434 1.61 7.30 -8.96
N GLU A 435 2.59 6.79 -9.71
CA GLU A 435 2.90 7.26 -11.06
C GLU A 435 1.74 7.06 -12.03
N LYS A 436 1.10 5.88 -11.99
CA LYS A 436 -0.08 5.60 -12.82
C LYS A 436 -1.24 6.51 -12.47
N LEU A 437 -1.50 6.73 -11.18
CA LEU A 437 -2.57 7.59 -10.70
C LEU A 437 -2.31 9.07 -11.01
N ASP A 438 -1.07 9.54 -10.95
CA ASP A 438 -0.69 10.91 -11.32
C ASP A 438 -0.93 11.17 -12.81
N HIS A 439 -0.50 10.24 -13.67
CA HIS A 439 -0.80 10.32 -15.11
C HIS A 439 -2.30 10.27 -15.38
N ALA A 440 -3.03 9.42 -14.66
CA ALA A 440 -4.48 9.36 -14.78
C ALA A 440 -5.14 10.67 -14.34
N SER A 441 -4.64 11.24 -13.25
CA SER A 441 -5.14 12.50 -12.68
C SER A 441 -4.93 13.66 -13.65
N ALA A 442 -3.75 13.77 -14.25
CA ALA A 442 -3.44 14.79 -15.24
C ALA A 442 -4.30 14.66 -16.52
N GLN A 443 -4.67 13.44 -16.92
CA GLN A 443 -5.57 13.20 -18.05
C GLN A 443 -7.01 13.63 -17.75
N ASP A 444 -7.49 13.36 -16.54
CA ASP A 444 -8.90 13.53 -16.18
C ASP A 444 -9.19 14.88 -15.49
N GLY A 445 -8.15 15.64 -15.14
CA GLY A 445 -8.27 16.94 -14.49
C GLY A 445 -8.70 16.89 -13.02
N ILE A 446 -8.62 15.71 -12.39
CA ILE A 446 -8.95 15.46 -10.99
C ILE A 446 -7.83 14.64 -10.35
N HIS A 447 -7.50 14.90 -9.08
CA HIS A 447 -6.51 14.12 -8.36
C HIS A 447 -7.13 12.82 -7.83
N TYR A 448 -6.55 11.68 -8.19
CA TYR A 448 -6.90 10.38 -7.66
C TYR A 448 -6.04 10.01 -6.45
N MET A 449 -6.71 9.57 -5.38
CA MET A 449 -6.10 9.28 -4.09
C MET A 449 -5.44 7.89 -4.06
N LEU A 450 -4.32 7.79 -3.36
CA LEU A 450 -3.70 6.52 -2.99
C LEU A 450 -3.55 6.45 -1.48
N THR A 451 -4.14 5.44 -0.86
CA THR A 451 -4.14 5.26 0.60
C THR A 451 -3.76 3.83 0.94
N ILE A 452 -3.52 3.57 2.21
CA ILE A 452 -3.34 2.21 2.74
C ILE A 452 -4.11 2.07 4.05
N ALA A 453 -4.53 0.84 4.34
CA ALA A 453 -4.70 0.38 5.70
C ALA A 453 -3.32 -0.04 6.24
N ALA A 454 -2.83 0.64 7.27
CA ALA A 454 -1.48 0.47 7.80
C ALA A 454 -1.51 -0.25 9.16
N PRO A 455 -0.57 -1.17 9.44
CA PRO A 455 -0.52 -1.81 10.74
C PRO A 455 -0.16 -0.83 11.85
N SER A 456 -0.74 -1.02 13.04
CA SER A 456 -0.40 -0.30 14.27
C SER A 456 0.59 -1.06 15.15
N SER A 457 0.81 -2.35 14.88
CA SER A 457 1.66 -3.22 15.68
C SER A 457 3.15 -2.90 15.52
N GLY A 458 3.81 -2.58 16.63
CA GLY A 458 5.26 -2.43 16.68
C GLY A 458 6.03 -3.71 16.33
N TYR A 459 5.40 -4.89 16.43
CA TYR A 459 5.98 -6.15 15.96
C TYR A 459 6.03 -6.16 14.42
N LEU A 460 4.92 -5.89 13.74
CA LEU A 460 4.85 -5.88 12.27
C LEU A 460 5.77 -4.80 11.68
N LEU A 461 5.71 -3.58 12.22
CA LEU A 461 6.46 -2.42 11.75
C LEU A 461 7.99 -2.60 11.89
N ARG A 462 8.46 -3.45 12.82
CA ARG A 462 9.89 -3.77 12.96
C ARG A 462 10.47 -4.46 11.72
N GLY A 463 9.65 -5.21 10.99
CA GLY A 463 10.02 -5.85 9.73
C GLY A 463 9.73 -5.00 8.49
N MET A 464 9.27 -3.74 8.66
CA MET A 464 8.82 -2.84 7.59
C MET A 464 9.75 -1.62 7.41
N GLU A 465 11.02 -1.76 7.79
CA GLU A 465 12.07 -0.75 7.59
C GLU A 465 11.67 0.62 8.17
N THR A 466 11.69 1.67 7.34
CA THR A 466 11.31 3.05 7.68
C THR A 466 9.91 3.44 7.17
N MET A 467 9.16 2.50 6.63
CA MET A 467 7.88 2.74 5.95
C MET A 467 7.96 3.84 4.87
N ASP A 468 9.05 3.87 4.10
CA ASP A 468 9.32 4.84 3.03
C ASP A 468 8.23 4.94 1.93
N VAL A 469 7.22 4.04 1.94
CA VAL A 469 6.05 4.08 1.07
C VAL A 469 5.12 5.25 1.40
N THR A 470 5.19 5.80 2.61
CA THR A 470 4.32 6.89 3.07
C THR A 470 4.38 8.12 2.18
N LYS A 471 5.52 8.40 1.55
CA LYS A 471 5.65 9.49 0.58
C LYS A 471 4.71 9.36 -0.62
N TYR A 472 4.26 8.16 -0.98
CA TYR A 472 3.36 7.96 -2.12
C TYR A 472 1.88 8.11 -1.76
N LEU A 473 1.55 8.28 -0.48
CA LEU A 473 0.18 8.16 0.01
C LEU A 473 -0.47 9.51 0.27
N ASP A 474 -1.69 9.72 -0.19
CA ASP A 474 -2.49 10.86 0.23
C ASP A 474 -2.65 10.86 1.77
N TYR A 475 -2.99 9.72 2.35
CA TYR A 475 -3.01 9.50 3.78
C TYR A 475 -2.87 8.01 4.15
N VAL A 476 -2.59 7.73 5.42
CA VAL A 476 -2.66 6.39 6.02
C VAL A 476 -3.90 6.24 6.90
N ASN A 477 -4.56 5.09 6.83
CA ASN A 477 -5.55 4.64 7.80
C ASN A 477 -4.86 3.65 8.74
N ILE A 478 -4.53 4.06 9.96
CA ILE A 478 -3.85 3.18 10.91
C ILE A 478 -4.89 2.20 11.46
N MET A 479 -4.67 0.90 11.32
CA MET A 479 -5.47 -0.15 11.95
C MET A 479 -5.14 -0.25 13.45
N SER A 480 -5.43 0.81 14.21
CA SER A 480 -5.20 0.91 15.66
C SER A 480 -6.28 0.20 16.49
N TYR A 481 -6.68 -0.97 16.00
CA TYR A 481 -7.56 -1.96 16.59
C TYR A 481 -6.95 -3.34 16.31
N ASP A 482 -7.56 -4.40 16.81
CA ASP A 482 -6.99 -5.74 16.81
C ASP A 482 -5.58 -5.77 17.45
N LEU A 483 -5.37 -4.93 18.46
CA LEU A 483 -4.14 -4.91 19.26
C LEU A 483 -4.09 -6.11 20.22
N HIS A 484 -5.26 -6.52 20.71
CA HIS A 484 -5.46 -7.73 21.53
C HIS A 484 -6.70 -8.48 21.05
N GLY A 485 -6.61 -9.81 21.00
CA GLY A 485 -7.70 -10.68 20.59
C GLY A 485 -7.40 -12.16 20.84
N ALA A 486 -8.39 -13.01 20.61
CA ALA A 486 -8.35 -14.42 20.99
C ALA A 486 -7.32 -15.29 20.25
N TRP A 487 -6.56 -14.74 19.29
CA TRP A 487 -5.40 -15.42 18.70
C TRP A 487 -4.31 -15.71 19.74
N ASN A 488 -4.27 -14.99 20.87
CA ASN A 488 -3.41 -15.31 22.01
C ASN A 488 -4.17 -15.30 23.35
N GLU A 489 -3.54 -15.77 24.42
CA GLU A 489 -4.13 -15.88 25.75
C GLU A 489 -4.21 -14.57 26.56
N HIS A 490 -3.70 -13.45 26.04
CA HIS A 490 -3.61 -12.18 26.77
C HIS A 490 -4.91 -11.38 26.64
N VAL A 491 -5.64 -11.27 27.75
CA VAL A 491 -6.92 -10.55 27.76
C VAL A 491 -6.66 -9.05 27.89
N GLY A 492 -7.08 -8.28 26.90
CA GLY A 492 -6.75 -6.86 26.79
C GLY A 492 -7.71 -6.06 25.93
N HIS A 493 -7.46 -4.76 25.85
CA HIS A 493 -8.24 -3.82 25.05
C HIS A 493 -7.95 -4.01 23.55
N ASN A 494 -9.00 -4.17 22.74
CA ASN A 494 -8.91 -4.28 21.28
C ASN A 494 -8.23 -3.04 20.66
N ALA A 495 -8.55 -1.85 21.18
CA ALA A 495 -8.09 -0.57 20.63
C ALA A 495 -7.80 0.45 21.74
N ALA A 496 -6.78 0.20 22.57
CA ALA A 496 -6.34 1.19 23.56
C ALA A 496 -5.85 2.48 22.88
N LEU A 497 -6.25 3.65 23.40
CA LEU A 497 -5.67 4.93 22.99
C LEU A 497 -4.23 5.07 23.53
N TYR A 498 -4.03 4.77 24.81
CA TYR A 498 -2.76 4.93 25.50
C TYR A 498 -2.28 3.66 26.19
N ASP A 499 -0.97 3.59 26.42
CA ASP A 499 -0.36 2.62 27.32
C ASP A 499 -0.80 2.85 28.78
N THR A 500 -0.93 1.76 29.54
CA THR A 500 -1.30 1.78 30.97
C THR A 500 -0.14 1.37 31.90
N GLY A 501 1.00 0.95 31.32
CA GLY A 501 2.10 0.30 32.03
C GLY A 501 1.78 -1.11 32.53
N LYS A 502 0.62 -1.67 32.14
CA LYS A 502 0.09 -2.93 32.65
C LYS A 502 -0.31 -3.92 31.56
N ASP A 503 0.02 -3.63 30.30
CA ASP A 503 -0.27 -4.56 29.20
C ASP A 503 0.40 -5.92 29.48
N SER A 504 -0.43 -6.96 29.60
CA SER A 504 0.03 -8.27 30.04
C SER A 504 0.95 -8.96 29.02
N GLU A 505 0.83 -8.63 27.73
CA GLU A 505 1.67 -9.14 26.65
C GLU A 505 3.03 -8.45 26.68
N LEU A 506 3.04 -7.12 26.73
CA LEU A 506 4.29 -6.35 26.83
C LEU A 506 5.07 -6.69 28.11
N ALA A 507 4.38 -6.92 29.23
CA ALA A 507 4.99 -7.37 30.48
C ALA A 507 5.62 -8.76 30.34
N MET A 508 4.96 -9.72 29.67
CA MET A 508 5.49 -11.07 29.45
C MET A 508 6.80 -11.07 28.63
N TRP A 509 6.90 -10.15 27.68
CA TRP A 509 8.10 -9.92 26.85
C TRP A 509 9.14 -9.00 27.48
N ASN A 510 8.93 -8.59 28.74
CA ASN A 510 9.82 -7.71 29.49
C ASN A 510 10.09 -6.36 28.77
N VAL A 511 9.11 -5.84 28.04
CA VAL A 511 9.23 -4.56 27.33
C VAL A 511 9.44 -3.43 28.33
N TYR A 512 8.58 -3.34 29.34
CA TYR A 512 8.67 -2.30 30.37
C TYR A 512 9.94 -2.40 31.24
N GLY A 513 10.45 -3.62 31.45
CA GLY A 513 11.62 -3.87 32.31
C GLY A 513 12.97 -3.75 31.59
N THR A 514 12.99 -3.70 30.25
CA THR A 514 14.22 -3.62 29.47
C THR A 514 14.63 -2.15 29.31
N PRO A 515 15.77 -1.69 29.89
CA PRO A 515 16.10 -0.26 29.97
C PRO A 515 16.15 0.47 28.62
N GLN A 516 16.53 -0.24 27.56
CA GLN A 516 16.65 0.30 26.21
C GLN A 516 15.30 0.73 25.61
N TYR A 517 14.18 0.14 26.06
CA TYR A 517 12.83 0.52 25.64
C TYR A 517 12.30 1.74 26.41
N GLY A 518 13.03 2.26 27.41
CA GLY A 518 12.67 3.51 28.09
C GLY A 518 11.30 3.50 28.77
N GLY A 519 10.76 2.33 29.12
CA GLY A 519 9.41 2.19 29.67
C GLY A 519 8.28 2.48 28.67
N ILE A 520 8.57 2.58 27.38
CA ILE A 520 7.57 2.83 26.33
C ILE A 520 6.84 1.54 25.96
N GLY A 521 5.53 1.49 26.22
CA GLY A 521 4.62 0.46 25.71
C GLY A 521 4.00 0.85 24.37
N TYR A 522 3.97 -0.08 23.41
CA TYR A 522 3.68 0.23 22.00
C TYR A 522 2.37 -0.36 21.45
N LEU A 523 1.62 -1.16 22.21
CA LEU A 523 0.32 -1.70 21.79
C LEU A 523 -0.81 -0.71 22.09
N ASN A 524 -0.77 0.46 21.46
CA ASN A 524 -1.79 1.50 21.60
C ASN A 524 -1.79 2.47 20.40
N THR A 525 -2.91 3.16 20.23
CA THR A 525 -3.16 4.10 19.13
C THR A 525 -2.17 5.27 19.12
N ASP A 526 -1.86 5.84 20.29
CA ASP A 526 -0.97 7.00 20.40
C ASP A 526 0.45 6.68 19.93
N TRP A 527 1.01 5.53 20.32
CA TRP A 527 2.30 5.08 19.84
C TRP A 527 2.32 4.92 18.32
N ALA A 528 1.28 4.31 17.73
CA ALA A 528 1.18 4.12 16.29
C ALA A 528 1.05 5.45 15.53
N TYR A 529 0.27 6.40 16.03
CA TYR A 529 0.23 7.77 15.48
C TYR A 529 1.63 8.40 15.47
N HIS A 530 2.33 8.33 16.61
CA HIS A 530 3.67 8.90 16.74
C HIS A 530 4.69 8.20 15.83
N TYR A 531 4.55 6.90 15.56
CA TYR A 531 5.36 6.19 14.56
C TYR A 531 5.22 6.84 13.18
N PHE A 532 3.99 7.05 12.69
CA PHE A 532 3.74 7.62 11.36
C PHE A 532 4.09 9.10 11.25
N ARG A 533 4.08 9.85 12.37
CA ARG A 533 4.58 11.24 12.37
C ARG A 533 6.02 11.35 11.89
N GLY A 534 6.83 10.30 12.07
CA GLY A 534 8.21 10.23 11.59
C GLY A 534 8.38 10.54 10.09
N SER A 535 7.38 10.31 9.25
CA SER A 535 7.46 10.51 7.79
C SER A 535 6.29 11.29 7.17
N MET A 536 5.24 11.61 7.93
CA MET A 536 4.03 12.24 7.40
C MET A 536 3.48 13.32 8.33
N PRO A 537 2.92 14.43 7.82
CA PRO A 537 2.22 15.41 8.64
C PRO A 537 1.01 14.77 9.34
N ALA A 538 0.60 15.30 10.49
CA ALA A 538 -0.53 14.77 11.27
C ALA A 538 -1.83 14.66 10.43
N GLY A 539 -2.05 15.62 9.55
CA GLY A 539 -3.17 15.68 8.61
C GLY A 539 -3.23 14.59 7.55
N ARG A 540 -2.14 13.86 7.31
CA ARG A 540 -2.10 12.69 6.40
C ARG A 540 -2.18 11.36 7.18
N ILE A 541 -2.56 11.41 8.45
CA ILE A 541 -2.74 10.25 9.31
C ILE A 541 -4.19 10.23 9.80
N ASN A 542 -4.83 9.07 9.76
CA ASN A 542 -6.13 8.83 10.40
C ASN A 542 -5.99 7.64 11.36
N ILE A 543 -6.48 7.76 12.59
CA ILE A 543 -6.50 6.63 13.54
C ILE A 543 -7.71 5.72 13.26
N GLY A 544 -7.56 4.43 13.50
CA GLY A 544 -8.61 3.42 13.35
C GLY A 544 -9.34 3.17 14.67
N VAL A 545 -10.66 3.02 14.64
CA VAL A 545 -11.47 2.54 15.77
C VAL A 545 -12.37 1.36 15.36
N PRO A 546 -12.56 0.35 16.22
CA PRO A 546 -13.38 -0.82 15.89
C PRO A 546 -14.84 -0.57 16.25
N TYR A 547 -15.75 -0.83 15.32
CA TYR A 547 -17.19 -0.94 15.57
C TYR A 547 -17.60 -2.39 15.81
N TYR A 548 -16.71 -3.13 16.45
CA TYR A 548 -16.89 -4.53 16.81
C TYR A 548 -16.09 -4.87 18.07
N THR A 549 -16.42 -6.01 18.66
CA THR A 549 -15.73 -6.54 19.84
C THR A 549 -14.68 -7.58 19.47
N ARG A 550 -13.71 -7.78 20.37
CA ARG A 550 -12.94 -9.03 20.48
C ARG A 550 -13.07 -9.58 21.88
N GLY A 551 -13.01 -10.90 22.06
CA GLY A 551 -13.28 -11.46 23.38
C GLY A 551 -12.86 -12.89 23.65
N TRP A 552 -12.76 -13.19 24.94
CA TRP A 552 -12.30 -14.46 25.49
C TRP A 552 -13.33 -15.02 26.47
N GLN A 553 -13.34 -16.33 26.63
CA GLN A 553 -14.05 -17.06 27.68
C GLN A 553 -13.07 -17.83 28.56
N GLY A 554 -13.52 -18.27 29.75
CA GLY A 554 -12.65 -18.96 30.70
C GLY A 554 -11.52 -18.09 31.26
N VAL A 555 -11.72 -16.76 31.29
CA VAL A 555 -10.72 -15.80 31.76
C VAL A 555 -10.39 -16.01 33.25
N SER A 556 -9.09 -15.99 33.55
CA SER A 556 -8.53 -16.12 34.90
C SER A 556 -7.57 -14.97 35.23
N GLY A 557 -7.52 -14.55 36.49
CA GLY A 557 -6.73 -13.39 36.90
C GLY A 557 -7.25 -12.06 36.37
N GLY A 558 -6.42 -11.02 36.45
CA GLY A 558 -6.79 -9.67 36.03
C GLY A 558 -7.78 -8.97 36.96
N GLU A 559 -8.19 -7.76 36.58
CA GLU A 559 -9.22 -6.97 37.25
C GLU A 559 -10.48 -6.95 36.38
N ASN A 560 -11.54 -7.65 36.80
CA ASN A 560 -12.73 -7.89 35.96
C ASN A 560 -12.36 -8.43 34.57
N GLY A 561 -11.40 -9.36 34.54
CA GLY A 561 -10.85 -10.00 33.34
C GLY A 561 -9.72 -9.21 32.65
N LEU A 562 -9.67 -7.89 32.78
CA LEU A 562 -8.66 -7.05 32.13
C LEU A 562 -7.25 -7.42 32.63
N TRP A 563 -6.31 -7.61 31.70
CA TRP A 563 -4.94 -8.08 31.94
C TRP A 563 -4.85 -9.46 32.59
N GLY A 564 -5.94 -10.23 32.53
CA GLY A 564 -5.98 -11.65 32.86
C GLY A 564 -5.46 -12.52 31.71
N LYS A 565 -5.69 -13.82 31.87
CA LYS A 565 -5.28 -14.86 30.92
C LYS A 565 -6.43 -15.79 30.59
N ALA A 566 -6.53 -16.16 29.32
CA ALA A 566 -7.51 -17.10 28.82
C ALA A 566 -6.89 -18.04 27.77
N PRO A 567 -5.99 -18.97 28.14
CA PRO A 567 -5.48 -19.97 27.21
C PRO A 567 -6.59 -20.93 26.79
N LEU A 568 -6.60 -21.32 25.51
CA LEU A 568 -7.41 -22.44 25.04
C LEU A 568 -7.11 -23.69 25.90
N PRO A 569 -8.11 -24.37 26.50
CA PRO A 569 -7.86 -25.49 27.41
C PRO A 569 -7.00 -26.60 26.81
N ASN A 570 -7.09 -26.79 25.50
CA ASN A 570 -6.26 -27.71 24.75
C ASN A 570 -5.47 -26.98 23.65
N GLN A 571 -4.20 -26.65 23.93
CA GLN A 571 -3.31 -25.97 22.99
C GLN A 571 -2.99 -26.78 21.72
N SER A 572 -3.26 -28.09 21.68
CA SER A 572 -3.16 -28.87 20.44
C SER A 572 -4.30 -28.59 19.45
N GLN A 573 -5.32 -27.84 19.87
CA GLN A 573 -6.47 -27.43 19.06
C GLN A 573 -6.41 -25.95 18.67
N CYS A 574 -5.25 -25.31 18.82
CA CYS A 574 -5.08 -23.94 18.38
C CYS A 574 -5.41 -23.80 16.88
N PRO A 575 -6.16 -22.75 16.48
CA PRO A 575 -6.32 -22.40 15.08
C PRO A 575 -4.96 -22.24 14.38
N PRO A 576 -4.86 -22.55 13.08
CA PRO A 576 -3.64 -22.33 12.31
C PRO A 576 -3.07 -20.92 12.52
N GLY A 577 -1.74 -20.81 12.64
CA GLY A 577 -1.06 -19.53 12.88
C GLY A 577 -1.09 -19.04 14.34
N THR A 578 -1.81 -19.72 15.24
CA THR A 578 -1.86 -19.38 16.66
C THR A 578 -1.19 -20.46 17.50
N GLY A 579 -0.78 -20.15 18.73
CA GLY A 579 -0.12 -21.13 19.59
C GLY A 579 1.34 -21.44 19.21
N GLU A 580 1.90 -20.74 18.22
CA GLU A 580 3.25 -20.99 17.70
C GLU A 580 4.32 -20.22 18.51
N GLY A 581 5.34 -20.94 19.00
CA GLY A 581 6.51 -20.34 19.65
C GLY A 581 6.51 -20.38 21.19
N GLN A 582 7.57 -19.86 21.79
CA GLN A 582 7.70 -19.82 23.25
C GLN A 582 6.80 -18.74 23.84
N LYS A 583 6.10 -19.06 24.94
CA LYS A 583 5.22 -18.13 25.67
C LYS A 583 4.06 -17.57 24.82
N ASN A 584 3.62 -18.30 23.80
CA ASN A 584 2.58 -17.85 22.88
C ASN A 584 1.46 -18.87 22.81
N ASN A 585 0.67 -19.00 23.87
CA ASN A 585 -0.52 -19.86 23.87
C ASN A 585 -1.64 -19.19 23.08
N CYS A 586 -2.39 -19.95 22.29
CA CYS A 586 -3.61 -19.44 21.67
C CYS A 586 -4.70 -19.21 22.72
N GLY A 587 -5.54 -18.20 22.48
CA GLY A 587 -6.60 -17.81 23.39
C GLY A 587 -7.84 -18.68 23.31
N PHE A 588 -8.60 -18.72 24.39
CA PHE A 588 -9.92 -19.33 24.42
C PHE A 588 -10.97 -18.28 24.02
N GLY A 589 -11.16 -18.10 22.72
CA GLY A 589 -12.12 -17.12 22.19
C GLY A 589 -13.54 -17.39 22.65
N ALA A 590 -14.29 -16.33 22.94
CA ALA A 590 -15.70 -16.44 23.30
C ALA A 590 -16.54 -16.91 22.08
N MET A 591 -17.64 -17.61 22.34
CA MET A 591 -18.46 -18.30 21.34
C MET A 591 -19.96 -18.08 21.56
N GLY A 592 -20.79 -18.48 20.59
CA GLY A 592 -22.24 -18.43 20.64
C GLY A 592 -22.75 -16.99 20.67
N ILE A 593 -23.57 -16.67 21.68
CA ILE A 593 -24.09 -15.30 21.88
C ILE A 593 -22.98 -14.28 22.14
N ASP A 594 -21.79 -14.70 22.54
CA ASP A 594 -20.65 -13.79 22.70
C ASP A 594 -19.87 -13.59 21.40
N ASN A 595 -20.32 -14.14 20.26
CA ASN A 595 -19.57 -14.22 19.01
C ASN A 595 -20.51 -14.26 17.79
N LEU A 596 -21.44 -13.31 17.73
CA LEU A 596 -22.51 -13.23 16.71
C LEU A 596 -21.96 -13.13 15.28
N TRP A 597 -20.88 -12.37 15.08
CA TRP A 597 -20.19 -12.19 13.79
C TRP A 597 -18.97 -13.10 13.70
N HIS A 598 -19.19 -14.40 13.90
CA HIS A 598 -18.13 -15.39 13.77
C HIS A 598 -17.88 -15.78 12.31
N ASP A 599 -16.62 -16.06 12.02
CA ASP A 599 -16.26 -16.87 10.87
C ASP A 599 -16.50 -18.36 11.16
N LYS A 600 -16.52 -19.15 10.09
CA LYS A 600 -16.60 -20.60 10.15
C LYS A 600 -15.30 -21.21 9.66
N ASN A 601 -14.86 -22.28 10.31
CA ASN A 601 -13.74 -23.08 9.82
C ASN A 601 -14.17 -23.89 8.57
N ALA A 602 -13.23 -24.62 7.97
CA ALA A 602 -13.50 -25.46 6.79
C ALA A 602 -14.53 -26.60 7.04
N ALA A 603 -14.77 -26.98 8.30
CA ALA A 603 -15.81 -27.96 8.67
C ALA A 603 -17.20 -27.31 8.83
N GLY A 604 -17.28 -25.97 8.76
CA GLY A 604 -18.49 -25.19 8.98
C GLY A 604 -18.78 -24.87 10.44
N ASP A 605 -17.86 -25.19 11.35
CA ASP A 605 -18.00 -24.88 12.78
C ASP A 605 -17.63 -23.43 13.06
N GLU A 606 -18.30 -22.84 14.05
CA GLU A 606 -17.99 -21.52 14.59
C GLU A 606 -16.53 -21.43 15.07
N MET A 607 -15.84 -20.36 14.69
CA MET A 607 -14.53 -20.00 15.24
C MET A 607 -14.68 -19.01 16.39
N GLY A 608 -14.22 -19.39 17.59
CA GLY A 608 -14.30 -18.55 18.78
C GLY A 608 -13.37 -17.34 18.70
N ALA A 609 -13.94 -16.14 18.72
CA ALA A 609 -13.18 -14.88 18.67
C ALA A 609 -13.77 -13.77 19.54
N GLY A 610 -14.96 -13.97 20.11
CA GLY A 610 -15.70 -12.93 20.80
C GLY A 610 -16.07 -11.74 19.90
N SER A 611 -16.34 -12.00 18.61
CA SER A 611 -16.56 -10.98 17.58
C SER A 611 -18.04 -10.67 17.43
N ASN A 612 -18.41 -9.45 17.79
CA ASN A 612 -19.79 -8.96 17.75
C ASN A 612 -19.82 -7.54 17.20
N PRO A 613 -20.90 -7.13 16.52
CA PRO A 613 -21.14 -5.72 16.28
C PRO A 613 -21.41 -4.98 17.59
N MET A 614 -21.15 -3.67 17.61
CA MET A 614 -21.37 -2.89 18.83
C MET A 614 -22.82 -2.83 19.25
N TRP A 615 -23.80 -2.83 18.33
CA TRP A 615 -25.22 -2.92 18.73
C TRP A 615 -25.53 -4.20 19.52
N HIS A 616 -24.89 -5.33 19.19
CA HIS A 616 -25.09 -6.57 19.95
C HIS A 616 -24.47 -6.46 21.35
N ALA A 617 -23.24 -5.95 21.45
CA ALA A 617 -22.60 -5.75 22.75
C ALA A 617 -23.38 -4.78 23.65
N MET A 618 -23.95 -3.71 23.08
CA MET A 618 -24.83 -2.78 23.82
C MET A 618 -26.09 -3.49 24.33
N ASN A 619 -26.67 -4.41 23.55
CA ASN A 619 -27.78 -5.26 24.03
C ASN A 619 -27.34 -6.20 25.16
N LEU A 620 -26.19 -6.87 25.05
CA LEU A 620 -25.66 -7.73 26.11
C LEU A 620 -25.50 -6.96 27.43
N ALA A 621 -24.98 -5.73 27.37
CA ALA A 621 -24.82 -4.84 28.52
C ALA A 621 -26.16 -4.50 29.21
N GLN A 622 -27.27 -4.49 28.46
CA GLN A 622 -28.62 -4.25 28.99
C GLN A 622 -29.40 -5.55 29.28
N GLY A 623 -28.79 -6.73 29.12
CA GLY A 623 -29.47 -8.00 29.32
C GLY A 623 -30.49 -8.35 28.22
N ILE A 624 -30.34 -7.78 27.02
CA ILE A 624 -31.23 -7.97 25.87
C ILE A 624 -30.66 -9.07 24.96
N TYR A 625 -31.47 -10.06 24.59
CA TYR A 625 -31.06 -11.12 23.65
C TYR A 625 -30.94 -10.59 22.21
N GLY A 626 -31.89 -9.77 21.80
CA GLY A 626 -32.00 -9.18 20.46
C GLY A 626 -32.92 -9.98 19.55
N SER A 627 -33.78 -9.28 18.81
CA SER A 627 -34.73 -9.89 17.87
C SER A 627 -34.05 -10.49 16.63
N TYR A 628 -32.85 -10.01 16.29
CA TYR A 628 -32.07 -10.38 15.11
C TYR A 628 -31.33 -11.72 15.22
N THR A 629 -31.19 -12.31 16.42
CA THR A 629 -30.29 -13.45 16.66
C THR A 629 -30.64 -14.69 15.85
N ALA A 630 -31.92 -14.86 15.50
CA ALA A 630 -32.37 -15.96 14.66
C ALA A 630 -31.80 -15.88 13.24
N ALA A 631 -31.58 -14.67 12.69
CA ALA A 631 -30.92 -14.47 11.39
C ALA A 631 -29.45 -14.95 11.41
N TYR A 632 -28.85 -15.00 12.60
CA TYR A 632 -27.50 -15.50 12.84
C TYR A 632 -27.49 -16.94 13.39
N GLY A 633 -28.62 -17.65 13.34
CA GLY A 633 -28.73 -19.05 13.74
C GLY A 633 -28.72 -19.30 15.25
N LEU A 634 -28.93 -18.26 16.08
CA LEU A 634 -28.99 -18.39 17.53
C LEU A 634 -30.44 -18.48 18.02
N ASP A 635 -30.72 -19.52 18.80
CA ASP A 635 -32.02 -19.82 19.41
C ASP A 635 -31.93 -19.60 20.93
N PRO A 636 -32.71 -18.67 21.52
CA PRO A 636 -32.67 -18.38 22.96
C PRO A 636 -33.04 -19.59 23.84
N ALA A 637 -33.81 -20.55 23.32
CA ALA A 637 -34.13 -21.77 24.06
C ALA A 637 -32.92 -22.71 24.20
N LYS A 638 -31.96 -22.63 23.27
CA LYS A 638 -30.76 -23.49 23.23
C LYS A 638 -29.52 -22.78 23.74
N ALA A 639 -29.44 -21.48 23.55
CA ALA A 639 -28.33 -20.63 23.97
C ALA A 639 -28.88 -19.42 24.73
N PRO A 640 -29.41 -19.59 25.96
CA PRO A 640 -29.96 -18.49 26.75
C PRO A 640 -28.87 -17.51 27.19
N LEU A 641 -29.26 -16.26 27.43
CA LEU A 641 -28.38 -15.29 28.07
C LEU A 641 -28.17 -15.67 29.54
N THR A 642 -26.93 -15.86 29.97
CA THR A 642 -26.57 -16.24 31.35
C THR A 642 -25.61 -15.23 31.97
N GLY A 643 -25.73 -15.03 33.29
CA GLY A 643 -24.99 -14.00 34.00
C GLY A 643 -25.38 -12.57 33.60
N THR A 644 -24.50 -11.62 33.93
CA THR A 644 -24.68 -10.20 33.63
C THR A 644 -23.40 -9.67 33.00
N TYR A 645 -23.53 -8.89 31.92
CA TYR A 645 -22.42 -8.26 31.23
C TYR A 645 -22.23 -6.86 31.81
N ALA A 646 -21.42 -6.76 32.87
CA ALA A 646 -21.14 -5.48 33.49
C ALA A 646 -20.21 -4.65 32.61
N ARG A 647 -20.62 -3.44 32.24
CA ARG A 647 -19.75 -2.48 31.56
C ARG A 647 -18.70 -1.93 32.53
N HIS A 648 -17.45 -1.92 32.08
CA HIS A 648 -16.32 -1.28 32.74
C HIS A 648 -15.61 -0.34 31.76
N TYR A 649 -14.79 0.56 32.29
CA TYR A 649 -14.06 1.56 31.49
C TYR A 649 -12.69 1.82 32.09
N ASP A 650 -11.64 1.74 31.27
CA ASP A 650 -10.28 2.09 31.67
C ASP A 650 -10.01 3.52 31.22
N SER A 651 -10.01 4.46 32.18
CA SER A 651 -9.82 5.88 31.90
C SER A 651 -8.42 6.23 31.38
N VAL A 652 -7.41 5.38 31.63
CA VAL A 652 -6.05 5.61 31.11
C VAL A 652 -5.98 5.12 29.67
N ALA A 653 -6.44 3.90 29.41
CA ALA A 653 -6.44 3.34 28.06
C ALA A 653 -7.50 3.98 27.14
N VAL A 654 -8.51 4.64 27.70
CA VAL A 654 -9.69 5.14 26.97
C VAL A 654 -10.39 4.00 26.22
N ALA A 655 -10.71 2.93 26.96
CA ALA A 655 -11.25 1.70 26.40
C ALA A 655 -12.32 1.08 27.33
N PRO A 656 -13.55 0.85 26.83
CA PRO A 656 -14.59 0.11 27.53
C PRO A 656 -14.47 -1.41 27.31
N TRP A 657 -15.04 -2.17 28.23
CA TRP A 657 -15.28 -3.61 28.02
C TRP A 657 -16.52 -4.09 28.79
N LEU A 658 -17.00 -5.27 28.43
CA LEU A 658 -17.99 -6.02 29.18
C LEU A 658 -17.33 -7.19 29.90
N TRP A 659 -17.64 -7.35 31.19
CA TRP A 659 -17.23 -8.49 31.99
C TRP A 659 -18.44 -9.28 32.48
N ASN A 660 -18.50 -10.56 32.11
CA ASN A 660 -19.45 -11.51 32.65
C ASN A 660 -18.75 -12.44 33.64
N ALA A 661 -18.91 -12.16 34.93
CA ALA A 661 -18.21 -12.86 36.00
C ALA A 661 -18.62 -14.32 36.18
N GLU A 662 -19.86 -14.67 35.80
CA GLU A 662 -20.39 -16.03 35.87
C GLU A 662 -19.80 -16.89 34.75
N LYS A 663 -19.81 -16.37 33.52
CA LYS A 663 -19.26 -17.05 32.34
C LYS A 663 -17.73 -16.98 32.25
N LYS A 664 -17.11 -16.07 33.00
CA LYS A 664 -15.70 -15.66 32.82
C LYS A 664 -15.44 -15.18 31.40
N VAL A 665 -16.35 -14.36 30.88
CA VAL A 665 -16.26 -13.81 29.52
C VAL A 665 -15.88 -12.34 29.59
N PHE A 666 -14.88 -11.97 28.80
CA PHE A 666 -14.43 -10.60 28.59
C PHE A 666 -14.67 -10.24 27.12
N LEU A 667 -15.38 -9.14 26.86
CA LEU A 667 -15.54 -8.58 25.52
C LEU A 667 -14.99 -7.14 25.54
N SER A 668 -13.88 -6.89 24.84
CA SER A 668 -13.44 -5.52 24.59
C SER A 668 -14.44 -4.86 23.64
N THR A 669 -14.85 -3.65 23.98
CA THR A 669 -15.87 -2.89 23.25
C THR A 669 -15.34 -1.52 22.83
N GLU A 670 -16.10 -0.82 22.01
CA GLU A 670 -15.94 0.61 21.73
C GLU A 670 -17.32 1.26 21.85
N ASP A 671 -17.44 2.43 22.48
CA ASP A 671 -18.74 3.08 22.59
C ASP A 671 -18.64 4.61 22.49
N LYS A 672 -19.78 5.27 22.64
CA LYS A 672 -19.88 6.72 22.51
C LYS A 672 -18.94 7.47 23.47
N GLU A 673 -18.64 6.95 24.66
CA GLU A 673 -17.76 7.60 25.63
C GLU A 673 -16.30 7.59 25.15
N SER A 674 -15.78 6.43 24.75
CA SER A 674 -14.42 6.31 24.22
C SER A 674 -14.26 7.04 22.88
N ILE A 675 -15.25 6.94 22.00
CA ILE A 675 -15.26 7.63 20.70
C ILE A 675 -15.17 9.15 20.86
N ASN A 676 -15.93 9.75 21.79
CA ASN A 676 -15.84 11.19 22.06
C ASN A 676 -14.45 11.62 22.53
N THR A 677 -13.81 10.78 23.35
CA THR A 677 -12.46 11.06 23.87
C THR A 677 -11.41 10.90 22.77
N LYS A 678 -11.48 9.85 21.95
CA LYS A 678 -10.59 9.64 20.79
C LYS A 678 -10.77 10.71 19.71
N ALA A 679 -11.99 11.18 19.47
CA ALA A 679 -12.23 12.32 18.58
C ALA A 679 -11.62 13.61 19.13
N SER A 680 -11.65 13.83 20.45
CA SER A 680 -10.97 14.97 21.07
C SER A 680 -9.46 14.88 20.92
N TYR A 681 -8.88 13.68 21.13
CA TYR A 681 -7.47 13.41 20.86
C TYR A 681 -7.06 13.74 19.42
N VAL A 682 -7.88 13.38 18.43
CA VAL A 682 -7.62 13.70 17.01
C VAL A 682 -7.59 15.21 16.76
N ILE A 683 -8.47 15.98 17.42
CA ILE A 683 -8.45 17.44 17.33
C ILE A 683 -7.18 17.99 17.97
N ASP A 684 -6.87 17.55 19.20
CA ASP A 684 -5.76 18.06 20.01
C ASP A 684 -4.38 17.77 19.39
N LYS A 685 -4.24 16.62 18.72
CA LYS A 685 -3.01 16.23 17.99
C LYS A 685 -3.01 16.68 16.53
N GLU A 686 -4.02 17.43 16.11
CA GLU A 686 -4.21 17.92 14.75
C GLU A 686 -4.17 16.81 13.68
N ILE A 687 -4.62 15.61 14.04
CA ILE A 687 -4.66 14.41 13.19
C ILE A 687 -5.70 14.61 12.07
N GLY A 688 -5.47 14.00 10.90
CA GLY A 688 -6.33 14.13 9.73
C GLY A 688 -7.78 13.68 9.96
N GLY A 689 -7.99 12.62 10.74
CA GLY A 689 -9.33 12.15 11.07
C GLY A 689 -9.38 10.77 11.74
N ILE A 690 -10.55 10.14 11.66
CA ILE A 690 -10.83 8.78 12.15
C ILE A 690 -11.32 7.91 11.00
N MET A 691 -10.76 6.71 10.93
CA MET A 691 -11.25 5.59 10.17
C MET A 691 -11.91 4.57 11.11
N PHE A 692 -12.93 3.85 10.66
CA PHE A 692 -13.51 2.76 11.43
C PHE A 692 -13.90 1.55 10.58
N TRP A 693 -13.72 0.38 11.20
CA TRP A 693 -14.13 -0.92 10.70
C TRP A 693 -15.24 -1.48 11.58
N GLU A 694 -16.45 -1.78 11.12
CA GLU A 694 -17.05 -1.46 9.81
C GLU A 694 -18.39 -0.74 10.03
N LEU A 695 -18.91 -0.07 8.99
CA LEU A 695 -20.15 0.73 9.06
C LEU A 695 -21.34 -0.01 9.68
N ALA A 696 -21.53 -1.30 9.34
CA ALA A 696 -22.63 -2.12 9.85
C ALA A 696 -22.53 -2.43 11.36
N GLY A 697 -21.40 -2.13 11.99
CA GLY A 697 -21.15 -2.40 13.41
C GLY A 697 -21.66 -1.29 14.33
N ASP A 698 -21.88 -0.07 13.81
CA ASP A 698 -22.40 1.06 14.57
C ASP A 698 -23.87 0.87 14.95
N TYR A 699 -24.33 1.57 15.98
CA TYR A 699 -25.61 1.30 16.61
C TYR A 699 -26.54 2.51 16.70
N ASN A 700 -27.82 2.23 16.84
CA ASN A 700 -28.84 3.13 17.39
C ASN A 700 -29.73 2.34 18.36
N CYS A 701 -30.30 3.03 19.35
CA CYS A 701 -31.36 2.45 20.18
C CYS A 701 -32.72 2.63 19.49
N TYR A 702 -33.45 1.55 19.25
CA TYR A 702 -34.79 1.57 18.66
C TYR A 702 -35.86 1.26 19.69
N VAL A 703 -36.97 1.98 19.63
CA VAL A 703 -38.18 1.66 20.40
C VAL A 703 -38.86 0.43 19.79
N MET A 704 -39.27 -0.52 20.62
CA MET A 704 -39.99 -1.72 20.20
C MET A 704 -41.51 -1.50 20.27
N ASP A 705 -42.23 -1.92 19.24
CA ASP A 705 -43.70 -1.97 19.27
C ASP A 705 -44.22 -3.22 20.01
N ALA A 706 -45.54 -3.31 20.17
CA ALA A 706 -46.18 -4.44 20.84
C ALA A 706 -46.02 -5.79 20.10
N ASN A 707 -45.62 -5.77 18.83
CA ASN A 707 -45.35 -6.95 18.02
C ASN A 707 -43.87 -7.35 18.02
N GLY A 708 -43.01 -6.60 18.72
CA GLY A 708 -41.58 -6.82 18.76
C GLY A 708 -40.83 -6.31 17.53
N ASN A 709 -41.37 -5.32 16.81
CA ASN A 709 -40.67 -4.68 15.70
C ASN A 709 -39.97 -3.39 16.17
N ARG A 710 -38.78 -3.14 15.61
CA ARG A 710 -38.08 -1.86 15.75
C ARG A 710 -38.86 -0.75 15.03
N THR A 711 -39.03 0.40 15.69
CA THR A 711 -39.75 1.54 15.14
C THR A 711 -38.86 2.79 15.05
N THR A 712 -39.02 3.76 15.95
CA THR A 712 -38.28 5.01 15.95
C THR A 712 -36.97 4.90 16.74
N VAL A 713 -35.96 5.65 16.33
CA VAL A 713 -34.71 5.80 17.07
C VAL A 713 -34.91 6.68 18.31
N ASP A 714 -34.53 6.17 19.49
CA ASP A 714 -34.40 6.95 20.72
C ASP A 714 -32.94 7.38 20.91
N LEU A 715 -32.64 8.63 20.54
CA LEU A 715 -31.30 9.20 20.67
C LEU A 715 -30.82 9.36 22.12
N THR A 716 -31.70 9.22 23.12
CA THR A 716 -31.34 9.23 24.54
C THR A 716 -30.98 7.85 25.07
N GLU A 717 -31.22 6.80 24.26
CA GLU A 717 -31.01 5.38 24.57
C GLU A 717 -31.81 4.84 25.76
N LYS A 718 -32.73 5.64 26.32
CA LYS A 718 -33.52 5.28 27.50
C LYS A 718 -34.44 4.11 27.24
N ALA A 719 -35.01 3.99 26.03
CA ALA A 719 -35.88 2.88 25.67
C ALA A 719 -35.15 1.53 25.84
N CYS A 720 -33.90 1.43 25.38
CA CYS A 720 -33.09 0.22 25.51
C CYS A 720 -32.69 -0.03 26.97
N GLN A 721 -32.30 1.01 27.70
CA GLN A 721 -31.94 0.90 29.13
C GLN A 721 -33.12 0.51 30.03
N SER A 722 -34.36 0.82 29.63
CA SER A 722 -35.57 0.46 30.38
C SER A 722 -36.23 -0.83 29.92
N GLY A 723 -35.64 -1.57 28.97
CA GLY A 723 -36.20 -2.81 28.39
C GLY A 723 -37.38 -2.60 27.43
N ASN A 724 -37.63 -1.37 26.97
CA ASN A 724 -38.68 -1.03 25.99
C ASN A 724 -38.13 -0.89 24.56
N GLY A 725 -36.86 -1.19 24.37
CA GLY A 725 -36.11 -0.99 23.13
C GLY A 725 -35.02 -2.04 22.97
N GLU A 726 -34.42 -2.07 21.78
CA GLU A 726 -33.19 -2.83 21.51
C GLU A 726 -32.23 -2.00 20.66
N TYR A 727 -30.94 -2.27 20.80
CA TYR A 727 -29.92 -1.73 19.89
C TYR A 727 -29.87 -2.55 18.60
N HIS A 728 -29.71 -1.88 17.46
CA HIS A 728 -29.44 -2.50 16.16
C HIS A 728 -28.61 -1.54 15.30
N MET A 729 -28.34 -1.89 14.04
CA MET A 729 -27.55 -1.09 13.10
C MET A 729 -28.00 0.38 13.10
N GLY A 730 -27.03 1.29 13.16
CA GLY A 730 -27.28 2.72 13.25
C GLY A 730 -26.01 3.53 13.02
N ASN A 731 -25.91 4.69 13.67
CA ASN A 731 -24.84 5.66 13.40
C ASN A 731 -24.45 6.49 14.64
N THR A 732 -24.70 5.99 15.86
CA THR A 732 -24.46 6.75 17.09
C THR A 732 -22.99 7.14 17.26
N MET A 733 -22.05 6.23 16.99
CA MET A 733 -20.62 6.51 17.11
C MET A 733 -20.12 7.39 15.95
N THR A 734 -20.57 7.11 14.73
CA THR A 734 -20.24 7.91 13.53
C THR A 734 -20.70 9.35 13.72
N LYS A 735 -21.93 9.54 14.21
CA LYS A 735 -22.48 10.85 14.53
C LYS A 735 -21.70 11.55 15.64
N ALA A 736 -21.24 10.83 16.66
CA ALA A 736 -20.42 11.41 17.72
C ALA A 736 -19.08 11.94 17.18
N ILE A 737 -18.45 11.22 16.25
CA ILE A 737 -17.24 11.68 15.55
C ILE A 737 -17.56 12.95 14.74
N TYR A 738 -18.58 12.89 13.88
CA TYR A 738 -18.98 14.04 13.05
C TYR A 738 -19.29 15.28 13.89
N ASP A 739 -20.10 15.15 14.95
CA ASP A 739 -20.48 16.27 15.81
C ASP A 739 -19.27 16.92 16.49
N LYS A 740 -18.24 16.13 16.85
CA LYS A 740 -16.98 16.64 17.39
C LYS A 740 -16.16 17.35 16.32
N PHE A 741 -16.07 16.77 15.14
CA PHE A 741 -15.24 17.28 14.06
C PHE A 741 -15.80 18.50 13.37
N LYS A 742 -17.13 18.67 13.35
CA LYS A 742 -17.79 19.82 12.71
C LYS A 742 -17.27 21.18 13.16
N SER A 743 -16.74 21.28 14.39
CA SER A 743 -16.14 22.50 14.95
C SER A 743 -14.62 22.43 15.16
N ALA A 744 -13.94 21.44 14.59
CA ALA A 744 -12.50 21.29 14.76
C ALA A 744 -11.73 22.40 14.00
N THR A 745 -10.62 22.84 14.57
CA THR A 745 -9.61 23.66 13.87
C THR A 745 -9.05 22.89 12.68
N PRO A 746 -8.43 23.50 11.65
CA PRO A 746 -7.75 22.75 10.58
C PRO A 746 -6.70 21.77 11.10
N TYR A 747 -6.45 20.67 10.39
CA TYR A 747 -5.45 19.68 10.80
C TYR A 747 -4.02 20.14 10.48
N GLY A 748 -3.03 19.49 11.09
CA GLY A 748 -1.61 19.81 10.92
C GLY A 748 -1.12 19.39 9.54
N ASN A 749 -0.57 20.32 8.77
CA ASN A 749 -0.21 20.10 7.36
C ASN A 749 1.31 20.06 7.10
N LYS A 750 2.14 19.98 8.16
CA LYS A 750 3.60 19.96 8.05
C LYS A 750 4.22 18.77 8.77
N ILE A 751 5.23 18.16 8.14
CA ILE A 751 6.07 17.14 8.76
C ILE A 751 6.94 17.81 9.83
N ALA A 752 7.60 18.90 9.44
CA ALA A 752 8.45 19.72 10.29
C ALA A 752 7.70 20.30 11.48
N THR A 753 8.33 20.20 12.63
CA THR A 753 7.82 20.70 13.92
C THR A 753 8.50 22.00 14.34
N THR A 754 9.53 22.39 13.59
CA THR A 754 10.34 23.58 13.78
C THR A 754 10.52 24.29 12.43
N ALA A 755 10.97 25.54 12.47
CA ALA A 755 11.24 26.30 11.26
C ALA A 755 12.39 25.65 10.48
N LEU A 756 12.14 25.30 9.22
CA LEU A 756 13.16 24.78 8.32
C LEU A 756 14.07 25.92 7.82
N PRO A 757 15.36 25.63 7.53
CA PRO A 757 16.23 26.60 6.86
C PRO A 757 15.65 27.09 5.52
N THR A 758 16.04 28.30 5.11
CA THR A 758 15.52 28.94 3.88
C THR A 758 16.31 28.59 2.62
N GLU A 759 17.42 27.87 2.76
CA GLU A 759 18.28 27.37 1.68
C GLU A 759 18.53 25.88 1.87
N ALA A 760 18.78 25.16 0.78
CA ALA A 760 19.06 23.74 0.80
C ALA A 760 20.44 23.39 0.19
N LEU A 761 21.05 22.31 0.66
CA LEU A 761 22.21 21.69 0.01
C LEU A 761 21.79 20.39 -0.68
N ASP A 762 22.40 20.12 -1.85
CA ASP A 762 22.20 18.87 -2.57
C ASP A 762 23.01 17.74 -1.91
N ILE A 763 22.47 17.21 -0.81
CA ILE A 763 22.99 16.05 -0.11
C ILE A 763 21.88 15.01 -0.11
N LYS A 764 22.17 13.82 -0.66
CA LYS A 764 21.23 12.71 -0.68
C LYS A 764 21.42 11.84 0.56
N VAL A 765 20.33 11.40 1.17
CA VAL A 765 20.34 10.40 2.24
C VAL A 765 19.66 9.14 1.76
N ALA A 766 20.21 7.98 2.12
CA ALA A 766 19.58 6.68 1.93
C ALA A 766 19.65 5.89 3.25
N VAL A 767 18.52 5.29 3.65
CA VAL A 767 18.46 4.35 4.78
C VAL A 767 18.38 2.94 4.21
N SER A 768 19.26 2.05 4.65
CA SER A 768 19.35 0.69 4.11
C SER A 768 19.97 -0.28 5.12
N GLY A 769 20.22 -1.52 4.70
CA GLY A 769 20.91 -2.50 5.55
C GLY A 769 20.08 -3.00 6.73
N PHE A 770 18.75 -2.86 6.67
CA PHE A 770 17.86 -3.54 7.59
C PHE A 770 18.07 -5.05 7.51
N LYS A 771 18.17 -5.68 8.67
CA LYS A 771 18.04 -7.13 8.77
C LYS A 771 16.58 -7.49 8.62
N VAL A 772 16.33 -8.77 8.34
CA VAL A 772 14.97 -9.32 8.49
C VAL A 772 14.46 -9.10 9.92
N GLY A 773 13.15 -8.87 10.06
CA GLY A 773 12.58 -8.29 11.27
C GLY A 773 12.80 -9.08 12.57
N ASP A 774 12.85 -10.42 12.49
CA ASP A 774 13.19 -11.31 13.62
C ASP A 774 14.64 -11.16 14.11
N GLN A 775 15.52 -10.55 13.30
CA GLN A 775 16.92 -10.24 13.65
C GLN A 775 17.14 -8.75 13.96
N ASN A 776 16.07 -7.94 13.96
CA ASN A 776 16.14 -6.49 14.08
C ASN A 776 15.99 -6.02 15.55
N TYR A 777 16.73 -6.67 16.45
CA TYR A 777 16.77 -6.39 17.90
C TYR A 777 18.23 -6.21 18.39
N PRO A 778 18.73 -4.98 18.61
CA PRO A 778 18.07 -3.70 18.34
C PRO A 778 17.96 -3.43 16.83
N ILE A 779 17.24 -2.36 16.46
CA ILE A 779 17.13 -1.94 15.07
C ILE A 779 18.39 -1.15 14.72
N ASN A 780 19.12 -1.59 13.68
CA ASN A 780 20.43 -1.02 13.39
C ASN A 780 20.75 -0.80 11.89
N PRO A 781 19.99 0.05 11.17
CA PRO A 781 20.20 0.32 9.76
C PRO A 781 21.43 1.21 9.51
N LYS A 782 21.84 1.24 8.25
CA LYS A 782 22.87 2.12 7.73
C LYS A 782 22.23 3.35 7.07
N LEU A 783 22.66 4.53 7.49
CA LEU A 783 22.37 5.81 6.84
C LEU A 783 23.57 6.21 5.98
N THR A 784 23.35 6.44 4.68
CA THR A 784 24.38 6.87 3.74
C THR A 784 24.09 8.29 3.26
N PHE A 785 24.97 9.23 3.62
CA PHE A 785 24.95 10.62 3.17
C PHE A 785 25.85 10.79 1.96
N THR A 786 25.33 11.30 0.85
CA THR A 786 26.09 11.52 -0.40
C THR A 786 26.13 13.01 -0.71
N ASN A 787 27.33 13.58 -0.81
CA ASN A 787 27.51 15.01 -1.09
C ASN A 787 27.46 15.30 -2.59
N ASN A 788 26.35 15.87 -3.08
CA ASN A 788 26.18 16.28 -4.48
C ASN A 788 26.28 17.80 -4.67
N THR A 789 26.79 18.54 -3.67
CA THR A 789 26.86 20.02 -3.72
C THR A 789 27.87 20.55 -4.75
N GLY A 790 28.74 19.68 -5.28
CA GLY A 790 29.87 20.07 -6.13
C GLY A 790 31.05 20.67 -5.35
N GLN A 791 30.95 20.81 -4.03
CA GLN A 791 32.01 21.32 -3.16
C GLN A 791 32.30 20.35 -2.00
N THR A 792 33.48 20.44 -1.41
CA THR A 792 33.84 19.62 -0.26
C THR A 792 33.20 20.18 1.01
N LEU A 793 32.51 19.34 1.78
CA LEU A 793 32.05 19.70 3.12
C LEU A 793 33.21 19.53 4.12
N PRO A 794 33.55 20.55 4.93
CA PRO A 794 34.68 20.48 5.85
C PRO A 794 34.43 19.51 7.00
N GLY A 795 35.51 19.04 7.64
CA GLY A 795 35.40 18.40 8.95
C GLY A 795 34.78 19.37 9.96
N GLY A 796 34.00 18.86 10.91
CA GLY A 796 33.17 19.68 11.79
C GLY A 796 31.78 20.01 11.23
N THR A 797 31.46 19.64 9.99
CA THR A 797 30.08 19.70 9.46
C THR A 797 29.16 18.83 10.31
N GLU A 798 28.07 19.39 10.82
CA GLU A 798 27.10 18.67 11.65
C GLU A 798 25.86 18.31 10.83
N PHE A 799 25.47 17.05 10.86
CA PHE A 799 24.22 16.57 10.26
C PHE A 799 23.20 16.36 11.36
N GLN A 800 21.98 16.86 11.15
CA GLN A 800 20.87 16.72 12.07
C GLN A 800 19.63 16.21 11.36
N PHE A 801 18.78 15.47 12.08
CA PHE A 801 17.51 14.98 11.58
C PHE A 801 16.58 14.60 12.74
N ASP A 802 15.29 14.46 12.45
CA ASP A 802 14.26 14.08 13.41
C ASP A 802 13.94 12.60 13.30
N ILE A 803 13.83 11.93 14.46
CA ILE A 803 13.21 10.61 14.59
C ILE A 803 11.96 10.71 15.47
N PRO A 804 10.88 9.97 15.18
CA PRO A 804 9.67 10.02 15.97
C PRO A 804 9.88 9.51 17.40
N VAL A 805 9.08 10.03 18.34
CA VAL A 805 9.06 9.57 19.75
C VAL A 805 8.49 8.15 19.94
N SER A 806 8.14 7.46 18.86
CA SER A 806 7.82 6.03 18.91
C SER A 806 9.02 5.19 19.37
N THR A 807 10.25 5.71 19.24
CA THR A 807 11.46 5.15 19.86
C THR A 807 11.93 5.99 21.04
N PRO A 808 12.54 5.39 22.08
CA PRO A 808 13.14 6.14 23.17
C PRO A 808 14.28 7.07 22.70
N ASP A 809 14.57 8.08 23.50
CA ASP A 809 15.56 9.14 23.23
C ASP A 809 17.03 8.75 23.43
N ASN A 810 17.33 7.47 23.19
CA ASN A 810 18.65 6.86 23.39
C ASN A 810 19.28 6.37 22.09
N ALA A 811 18.84 6.92 20.95
CA ALA A 811 19.42 6.65 19.64
C ALA A 811 20.91 7.04 19.60
N LYS A 812 21.71 6.20 18.95
CA LYS A 812 23.18 6.30 18.90
C LYS A 812 23.73 5.67 17.63
N ASP A 813 25.04 5.65 17.47
CA ASP A 813 25.69 4.95 16.35
C ASP A 813 26.73 3.91 16.79
N GLN A 814 27.09 3.02 15.86
CA GLN A 814 28.15 2.01 16.00
C GLN A 814 29.38 2.31 15.12
N SER A 815 29.40 3.45 14.42
CA SER A 815 30.46 3.83 13.48
C SER A 815 31.51 4.77 14.10
N GLY A 816 31.29 5.23 15.34
CA GLY A 816 32.14 6.21 16.03
C GLY A 816 31.89 7.65 15.60
N ALA A 817 30.75 7.94 14.99
CA ALA A 817 30.35 9.28 14.54
C ALA A 817 29.89 10.18 15.69
N GLY A 818 29.47 9.60 16.81
CA GLY A 818 29.01 10.35 17.99
C GLY A 818 27.57 10.84 17.85
N LEU A 819 26.71 10.08 17.16
CA LEU A 819 25.28 10.37 17.06
C LEU A 819 24.66 10.42 18.46
N LYS A 820 23.90 11.48 18.73
CA LYS A 820 23.20 11.69 19.99
C LYS A 820 21.89 12.44 19.78
N VAL A 821 20.95 12.27 20.70
CA VAL A 821 19.77 13.15 20.81
C VAL A 821 20.23 14.52 21.34
N ILE A 822 19.92 15.58 20.61
CA ILE A 822 20.21 16.98 20.97
C ILE A 822 18.97 17.73 21.45
N ALA A 823 17.77 17.24 21.12
CA ALA A 823 16.52 17.68 21.74
C ALA A 823 15.56 16.51 21.83
N SER A 824 15.00 16.25 23.02
CA SER A 824 14.10 15.12 23.24
C SER A 824 12.64 15.56 23.19
N GLY A 825 11.83 14.91 22.35
CA GLY A 825 10.39 15.14 22.30
C GLY A 825 9.60 14.40 23.37
N HIS A 826 10.21 13.45 24.07
CA HIS A 826 9.57 12.69 25.14
C HIS A 826 10.59 12.40 26.23
N THR A 827 10.34 12.94 27.43
CA THR A 827 11.27 12.89 28.55
C THR A 827 10.72 12.18 29.78
N LYS A 828 9.43 11.79 29.76
CA LYS A 828 8.85 10.97 30.83
C LYS A 828 9.52 9.59 30.81
N ALA A 829 9.55 8.93 31.97
CA ALA A 829 10.13 7.61 32.13
C ALA A 829 9.27 6.47 31.53
N ASN A 830 8.10 6.80 30.99
CA ASN A 830 7.15 5.92 30.32
C ASN A 830 6.18 6.79 29.50
N ASN A 831 5.35 6.14 28.69
CA ASN A 831 4.29 6.78 27.91
C ASN A 831 2.87 6.48 28.45
N ILE A 832 2.73 6.24 29.76
CA ILE A 832 1.41 6.04 30.38
C ILE A 832 0.59 7.31 30.19
N GLY A 833 -0.59 7.17 29.59
CA GLY A 833 -1.45 8.31 29.21
C GLY A 833 -0.96 9.13 28.02
N GLY A 834 0.03 8.63 27.26
CA GLY A 834 0.47 9.17 25.98
C GLY A 834 1.89 9.73 25.95
N LEU A 835 2.42 9.86 24.74
CA LEU A 835 3.70 10.51 24.43
C LEU A 835 3.53 12.05 24.44
N ASP A 836 4.57 12.78 24.83
CA ASP A 836 4.50 14.23 25.08
C ASP A 836 4.55 15.04 23.78
N GLY A 837 5.71 15.03 23.11
CA GLY A 837 5.96 15.64 21.81
C GLY A 837 5.96 14.61 20.68
N VAL A 838 6.41 15.01 19.49
CA VAL A 838 6.32 14.17 18.27
C VAL A 838 7.65 13.63 17.77
N MET A 839 8.76 14.35 17.99
CA MET A 839 10.08 14.03 17.45
C MET A 839 11.20 14.22 18.47
N HIS A 840 12.21 13.37 18.43
CA HIS A 840 13.55 13.64 18.94
C HIS A 840 14.43 14.19 17.81
N ARG A 841 15.16 15.28 18.07
CA ARG A 841 16.22 15.79 17.18
C ARG A 841 17.51 15.07 17.50
N VAL A 842 18.13 14.43 16.50
CA VAL A 842 19.45 13.78 16.64
C VAL A 842 20.48 14.49 15.78
N ALA A 843 21.75 14.40 16.17
CA ALA A 843 22.86 14.99 15.45
C ALA A 843 24.15 14.16 15.56
N PHE A 844 24.96 14.18 14.50
CA PHE A 844 26.35 13.75 14.52
C PHE A 844 27.23 14.75 13.75
N THR A 845 28.51 14.80 14.06
CA THR A 845 29.45 15.74 13.45
C THR A 845 30.56 14.99 12.73
N LEU A 846 30.90 15.40 11.51
CA LEU A 846 32.10 14.90 10.84
C LEU A 846 33.33 15.16 11.73
N PRO A 847 34.21 14.18 11.95
CA PRO A 847 35.45 14.42 12.67
C PRO A 847 36.20 15.61 12.06
N ASN A 848 36.80 16.48 12.88
CA ASN A 848 37.48 17.69 12.40
C ASN A 848 38.56 17.43 11.33
N TRP A 849 39.16 16.24 11.35
CA TRP A 849 40.18 15.80 10.39
C TRP A 849 39.62 15.12 9.13
N LYS A 850 38.31 14.89 9.04
CA LYS A 850 37.65 14.16 7.94
C LYS A 850 36.63 15.06 7.24
N SER A 851 36.95 15.51 6.03
CA SER A 851 36.01 16.16 5.13
C SER A 851 35.17 15.16 4.34
N LEU A 852 34.06 15.62 3.75
CA LEU A 852 33.26 14.85 2.80
C LEU A 852 33.40 15.49 1.40
N PRO A 853 34.23 14.94 0.49
CA PRO A 853 34.46 15.51 -0.83
C PRO A 853 33.20 15.50 -1.69
N ALA A 854 33.17 16.32 -2.74
CA ALA A 854 32.11 16.28 -3.74
C ALA A 854 32.02 14.89 -4.39
N GLY A 855 30.80 14.34 -4.48
CA GLY A 855 30.51 12.97 -4.88
C GLY A 855 30.84 11.90 -3.83
N GLY A 856 31.43 12.29 -2.70
CA GLY A 856 31.79 11.37 -1.61
C GLY A 856 30.59 10.94 -0.76
N THR A 857 30.76 9.82 -0.05
CA THR A 857 29.77 9.31 0.90
C THR A 857 30.29 9.24 2.34
N TYR A 858 29.37 9.40 3.29
CA TYR A 858 29.58 9.10 4.71
C TYR A 858 28.51 8.12 5.16
N GLU A 859 28.93 7.03 5.81
CA GLU A 859 28.03 5.99 6.32
C GLU A 859 27.96 6.03 7.84
N LEU A 860 26.75 5.87 8.37
CA LEU A 860 26.43 5.87 9.79
C LEU A 860 25.56 4.64 10.11
N ASP A 861 26.08 3.73 10.93
CA ASP A 861 25.34 2.58 11.46
C ASP A 861 24.55 3.03 12.69
N MET A 862 23.32 3.49 12.48
CA MET A 862 22.45 4.02 13.53
C MET A 862 21.84 2.87 14.34
N VAL A 863 21.59 3.07 15.63
CA VAL A 863 20.92 2.12 16.53
C VAL A 863 19.78 2.79 17.28
N TYR A 864 18.62 2.15 17.29
CA TYR A 864 17.43 2.50 18.07
C TYR A 864 16.61 1.24 18.42
N TYR A 865 15.53 1.37 19.22
CA TYR A 865 14.98 0.21 19.94
C TYR A 865 13.52 -0.13 19.64
N LEU A 866 12.69 0.85 19.26
CA LEU A 866 11.34 0.64 18.74
C LEU A 866 11.25 1.17 17.30
N PRO A 867 10.36 0.63 16.45
CA PRO A 867 10.25 1.08 15.07
C PRO A 867 10.03 2.58 14.94
N ILE A 868 10.55 3.14 13.86
CA ILE A 868 10.32 4.52 13.42
C ILE A 868 9.90 4.51 11.95
N SER A 869 9.06 5.47 11.54
CA SER A 869 9.03 5.91 10.13
C SER A 869 9.93 7.13 9.95
N GLY A 870 10.30 7.45 8.71
CA GLY A 870 11.32 8.48 8.44
C GLY A 870 12.73 7.89 8.60
N PRO A 871 13.78 8.63 9.01
CA PRO A 871 13.77 9.96 9.63
C PRO A 871 13.30 11.10 8.69
N ALA A 872 13.15 12.30 9.23
CA ALA A 872 12.72 13.48 8.48
C ALA A 872 13.43 14.77 8.90
N ASN A 873 13.17 15.86 8.19
CA ASN A 873 13.62 17.23 8.52
C ASN A 873 15.14 17.33 8.62
N TYR A 874 15.84 16.71 7.67
CA TYR A 874 17.29 16.72 7.63
C TYR A 874 17.81 18.14 7.45
N THR A 875 18.74 18.53 8.31
CA THR A 875 19.53 19.75 8.14
C THR A 875 21.01 19.43 8.25
N VAL A 876 21.82 20.32 7.69
CA VAL A 876 23.27 20.28 7.81
C VAL A 876 23.76 21.65 8.21
N ASN A 877 24.54 21.71 9.29
CA ASN A 877 25.24 22.91 9.72
C ASN A 877 26.64 22.90 9.12
N VAL A 878 26.93 23.88 8.26
CA VAL A 878 28.25 24.09 7.69
C VAL A 878 28.74 25.47 8.13
N ASN A 879 29.85 25.52 8.88
CA ASN A 879 30.46 26.74 9.38
C ASN A 879 29.49 27.65 10.18
N GLY A 880 28.58 27.08 10.95
CA GLY A 880 27.62 27.82 11.77
C GLY A 880 26.34 28.24 11.05
N ARG A 881 26.14 27.82 9.80
CA ARG A 881 24.93 28.07 9.02
C ARG A 881 24.18 26.77 8.72
N ASP A 882 22.89 26.75 9.03
CA ASP A 882 22.02 25.61 8.75
C ASP A 882 21.44 25.67 7.33
N TYR A 883 21.43 24.51 6.67
CA TYR A 883 20.80 24.29 5.39
C TYR A 883 19.86 23.08 5.48
N ALA A 884 18.72 23.14 4.80
CA ALA A 884 17.89 21.96 4.57
C ALA A 884 18.55 21.03 3.54
N LEU A 885 18.02 19.82 3.35
CA LEU A 885 18.46 18.95 2.27
C LEU A 885 17.48 18.97 1.09
N LYS A 886 18.03 19.13 -0.13
CA LYS A 886 17.26 19.32 -1.37
C LYS A 886 16.27 18.18 -1.65
N PHE A 887 16.59 16.95 -1.27
CA PHE A 887 15.72 15.81 -1.56
C PHE A 887 14.39 15.85 -0.78
N GLU A 888 14.36 16.48 0.39
CA GLU A 888 13.11 16.76 1.13
C GLU A 888 12.49 18.10 0.76
N GLN A 889 13.35 19.10 0.47
CA GLN A 889 12.96 20.47 0.19
C GLN A 889 13.40 20.90 -1.22
N PRO A 890 12.84 20.29 -2.29
CA PRO A 890 13.28 20.53 -3.67
C PRO A 890 12.98 21.94 -4.17
N ASP A 891 12.06 22.64 -3.51
CA ASP A 891 11.60 23.98 -3.89
C ASP A 891 12.46 25.11 -3.25
N LEU A 892 13.35 24.79 -2.30
CA LEU A 892 14.24 25.78 -1.69
C LEU A 892 15.42 26.12 -2.63
N PRO A 893 15.89 27.38 -2.64
CA PRO A 893 17.09 27.75 -3.37
C PRO A 893 18.32 26.99 -2.83
N LEU A 894 19.24 26.64 -3.74
CA LEU A 894 20.51 26.03 -3.35
C LEU A 894 21.40 27.02 -2.61
N GLY A 895 21.89 26.61 -1.44
CA GLY A 895 22.79 27.41 -0.61
C GLY A 895 24.20 27.52 -1.16
N ASN A 896 24.87 28.65 -0.88
CA ASN A 896 26.24 28.90 -1.27
C ASN A 896 27.21 28.65 -0.12
N LEU A 897 28.05 27.62 -0.25
CA LEU A 897 29.07 27.23 0.74
C LEU A 897 30.28 28.18 0.84
N GLN A 898 30.38 29.19 -0.04
CA GLN A 898 31.48 30.16 -0.05
C GLN A 898 31.19 31.46 0.72
N GLN A 899 29.98 31.62 1.25
CA GLN A 899 29.58 32.70 2.15
C GLN A 899 29.63 32.22 3.59
#